data_AF-A0A8H5PTZ6-F1
#
_entry.id   AF-A0A8H5PTZ6-F1
#
_cell.length_a   1.000
_cell.length_b   1.000
_cell.length_c   1.000
_cell.angle_alpha   90.00
_cell.angle_beta   90.00
_cell.angle_gamma   90.00
#
_symmetry.space_group_name_H-M   'P 1'
#
loop_
_entity.id
_entity.type
_entity.pdbx_description
1 polymer ?
#
loop_
_entity_poly.entity_id
_entity_poly.type
_entity_poly.pdbx_seq_one_letter_code
_entity_poly.pdbx_strand_id
1 'polypeptide(L)'
;MLITPSLLGSLLALLASQSGAAYAADSEQASEVGETVKGDYLAEETFQLTDASLPQIDEIDPDHASLFYPENASKRRSLSSRTSTKCKTFPGDFLWPKEPVWKLLNLITGGALVKTVPIAASCYDNLGVYDKTRCSYVTDNWSNSSLHIADPTSVMWPLYQGRTCQPGETVVGNCTLGGYPSYVVEAQNVAHIQLAVNLARSLNMRLVIKNTGHDFNGRSAGAGALSIWTHRFKGIQFFKTYKTKSYSGPALKVGAGVIGSELYQAADKYGVTAVGGEGLSVGFAGGYLAGGGHSPMSPLYGMGADQILSIDVVTADGQFVTANQDENTELFWALSGGGGSTYGVATSYTVKAYPKINASIMTFSFGTSDTVSYDTFWKAVKAYWKAIPTFNAAGNYEYWGVFHGEGDALIFSFFPWFAPNHTLAELKTLTAPLFKTWKDLGIEPDVVASEHDSYYGAWSAGFPREVVGGAKTKTAGRLFPTENLVDPAKFDKTFDALKSLSDKGGQVIGFGITGGPGPYPDNAVNPAWRGAAMWAISVIDFPEGSSWDVVAEKSKTLTNDWMKPWRDVTPGGGAYASEADVTEPNFQQSFYGADKYKKLLTIKDKVDPYGLFYALQGVGSERWYVTDQVPGVPTQNGRLCRV
;
A
#
# COMPACT_ATOMS: atom_id res chain seq x y z
N MET A 1 19.46 -28.22 21.70
CA MET A 1 19.09 -29.21 22.74
C MET A 1 17.70 -29.72 22.37
N LEU A 2 17.58 -31.01 22.04
CA LEU A 2 16.37 -31.67 21.50
C LEU A 2 15.50 -32.20 22.65
N ILE A 3 14.19 -31.88 22.68
CA ILE A 3 13.09 -32.76 23.15
C ILE A 3 11.81 -32.39 22.36
N THR A 4 11.08 -33.43 21.90
CA THR A 4 9.84 -33.44 21.11
C THR A 4 8.58 -33.60 22.02
N PRO A 5 7.36 -34.02 21.57
CA PRO A 5 6.16 -33.17 21.52
C PRO A 5 4.91 -33.73 22.30
N SER A 6 3.77 -33.04 22.14
CA SER A 6 2.36 -33.42 22.41
C SER A 6 1.75 -33.03 23.76
N LEU A 7 0.67 -32.24 23.75
CA LEU A 7 -0.71 -32.75 23.77
C LEU A 7 -1.77 -31.63 23.68
N LEU A 8 -2.84 -31.95 22.97
CA LEU A 8 -4.04 -31.16 22.71
C LEU A 8 -4.79 -30.75 23.99
N GLY A 9 -5.42 -29.58 23.93
CA GLY A 9 -6.45 -29.12 24.88
C GLY A 9 -7.11 -27.85 24.34
N SER A 10 -8.11 -28.04 23.47
CA SER A 10 -8.95 -27.01 22.86
C SER A 10 -9.82 -26.25 23.88
N LEU A 11 -10.01 -24.93 23.70
CA LEU A 11 -11.34 -24.29 23.56
C LEU A 11 -11.25 -22.74 23.52
N LEU A 12 -11.89 -22.17 22.50
CA LEU A 12 -12.68 -20.92 22.47
C LEU A 12 -12.25 -19.73 23.37
N ALA A 13 -11.65 -18.70 22.75
CA ALA A 13 -12.02 -17.29 22.91
C ALA A 13 -11.21 -16.43 21.92
N LEU A 14 -11.61 -16.43 20.64
CA LEU A 14 -11.12 -15.48 19.64
C LEU A 14 -12.32 -14.83 18.94
N LEU A 15 -13.13 -14.13 19.73
CA LEU A 15 -14.20 -13.26 19.25
C LEU A 15 -14.30 -12.08 20.21
N ALA A 16 -13.48 -11.05 19.97
CA ALA A 16 -13.73 -9.63 20.29
C ALA A 16 -12.42 -8.84 20.14
N SER A 17 -12.06 -8.49 18.92
CA SER A 17 -11.21 -7.32 18.68
C SER A 17 -11.71 -6.57 17.45
N GLN A 18 -13.01 -6.25 17.44
CA GLN A 18 -13.52 -5.18 16.58
C GLN A 18 -13.36 -3.87 17.36
N SER A 19 -12.33 -3.10 17.04
CA SER A 19 -12.25 -1.70 17.42
C SER A 19 -13.16 -0.92 16.46
N GLY A 20 -14.44 -0.94 16.81
CA GLY A 20 -15.53 -0.31 16.10
C GLY A 20 -16.84 -0.69 16.80
N ALA A 21 -17.63 0.30 17.21
CA ALA A 21 -18.96 0.00 17.72
C ALA A 21 -19.84 -0.39 16.52
N ALA A 22 -20.32 -1.63 16.50
CA ALA A 22 -21.30 -2.08 15.53
C ALA A 22 -22.49 -1.10 15.57
N TYR A 23 -22.91 -0.61 14.40
CA TYR A 23 -24.07 0.27 14.34
C TYR A 23 -25.32 -0.56 14.66
N ALA A 24 -26.06 -0.19 15.71
CA ALA A 24 -27.20 -0.98 16.17
C ALA A 24 -28.29 -1.05 15.07
N ALA A 25 -28.57 -2.26 14.58
CA ALA A 25 -29.73 -2.53 13.74
C ALA A 25 -30.93 -2.80 14.64
N ASP A 26 -31.93 -1.93 14.61
CA ASP A 26 -33.24 -2.20 15.23
C ASP A 26 -34.05 -3.12 14.30
N SER A 27 -33.83 -4.45 14.35
CA SER A 27 -34.80 -5.53 14.06
C SER A 27 -34.12 -6.88 13.74
N GLU A 28 -34.77 -7.98 14.10
CA GLU A 28 -34.32 -9.38 13.98
C GLU A 28 -34.22 -9.93 12.54
N GLN A 29 -34.25 -9.10 11.49
CA GLN A 29 -34.01 -9.53 10.11
C GLN A 29 -33.21 -8.47 9.35
N ALA A 30 -31.88 -8.55 9.41
CA ALA A 30 -31.05 -7.87 8.43
C ALA A 30 -31.31 -8.50 7.05
N SER A 31 -31.94 -7.76 6.15
CA SER A 31 -32.14 -8.16 4.76
C SER A 31 -31.03 -7.56 3.92
N GLU A 32 -29.89 -8.24 3.90
CA GLU A 32 -28.81 -7.89 2.98
C GLU A 32 -29.36 -7.87 1.54
N VAL A 33 -29.24 -6.73 0.86
CA VAL A 33 -29.86 -6.53 -0.44
C VAL A 33 -28.87 -6.83 -1.55
N GLY A 34 -29.28 -7.71 -2.45
CA GLY A 34 -28.53 -8.13 -3.61
C GLY A 34 -29.09 -9.44 -4.16
N GLU A 35 -28.39 -10.02 -5.12
CA GLU A 35 -28.66 -11.37 -5.58
C GLU A 35 -27.37 -12.11 -5.92
N THR A 36 -27.45 -13.44 -5.93
CA THR A 36 -26.35 -14.29 -6.36
C THR A 36 -26.27 -14.34 -7.89
N VAL A 37 -25.21 -13.76 -8.44
CA VAL A 37 -24.87 -13.79 -9.85
C VAL A 37 -23.89 -14.93 -10.14
N LYS A 38 -24.13 -15.67 -11.22
CA LYS A 38 -23.23 -16.75 -11.68
C LYS A 38 -22.14 -16.17 -12.57
N GLY A 39 -20.92 -16.65 -12.42
CA GLY A 39 -19.77 -16.27 -13.25
C GLY A 39 -18.49 -16.92 -12.76
N ASP A 40 -17.37 -16.59 -13.40
CA ASP A 40 -16.02 -16.95 -12.92
C ASP A 40 -15.57 -15.96 -11.84
N TYR A 41 -16.30 -15.97 -10.73
CA TYR A 41 -16.16 -15.04 -9.61
C TYR A 41 -15.66 -15.78 -8.36
N LEU A 42 -14.89 -15.09 -7.51
CA LEU A 42 -14.65 -15.56 -6.16
C LEU A 42 -15.96 -15.58 -5.37
N ALA A 43 -16.02 -16.32 -4.25
CA ALA A 43 -17.26 -16.48 -3.49
C ALA A 43 -17.84 -15.13 -3.05
N GLU A 44 -16.99 -14.24 -2.56
CA GLU A 44 -17.32 -12.86 -2.17
C GLU A 44 -17.78 -11.97 -3.34
N GLU A 45 -17.50 -12.36 -4.60
CA GLU A 45 -17.89 -11.59 -5.78
C GLU A 45 -19.25 -12.01 -6.36
N THR A 46 -19.82 -13.12 -5.88
CA THR A 46 -21.08 -13.64 -6.41
C THR A 46 -22.30 -12.88 -5.94
N PHE A 47 -22.27 -12.23 -4.77
CA PHE A 47 -23.40 -11.46 -4.26
C PHE A 47 -23.28 -9.99 -4.66
N GLN A 48 -24.20 -9.53 -5.53
CA GLN A 48 -24.09 -8.26 -6.23
C GLN A 48 -25.41 -7.48 -6.16
N LEU A 49 -25.31 -6.16 -6.23
CA LEU A 49 -26.44 -5.27 -6.45
C LEU A 49 -26.72 -5.17 -7.95
N THR A 50 -27.87 -5.70 -8.36
CA THR A 50 -28.37 -5.69 -9.75
C THR A 50 -29.69 -4.93 -9.86
N ASP A 51 -30.12 -4.60 -11.09
CA ASP A 51 -31.43 -3.99 -11.34
C ASP A 51 -32.61 -4.81 -10.77
N ALA A 52 -32.49 -6.14 -10.70
CA ALA A 52 -33.52 -7.02 -10.14
C ALA A 52 -33.58 -6.95 -8.61
N SER A 53 -32.47 -6.61 -7.95
CA SER A 53 -32.40 -6.45 -6.49
C SER A 53 -32.82 -5.07 -5.98
N LEU A 54 -32.75 -4.02 -6.80
CA LEU A 54 -33.08 -2.64 -6.39
C LEU A 54 -34.47 -2.47 -5.76
N PRO A 55 -35.56 -3.11 -6.26
CA PRO A 55 -36.88 -3.00 -5.64
C PRO A 55 -36.92 -3.41 -4.17
N GLN A 56 -36.01 -4.27 -3.71
CA GLN A 56 -35.92 -4.65 -2.30
C GLN A 56 -35.60 -3.43 -1.42
N ILE A 57 -34.81 -2.47 -1.91
CA ILE A 57 -34.51 -1.22 -1.19
C ILE A 57 -35.74 -0.30 -1.15
N ASP A 58 -36.49 -0.22 -2.26
CA ASP A 58 -37.76 0.53 -2.33
C ASP A 58 -38.77 0.02 -1.29
N GLU A 59 -38.83 -1.30 -1.07
CA GLU A 59 -39.74 -1.93 -0.10
C GLU A 59 -39.36 -1.62 1.35
N ILE A 60 -38.06 -1.48 1.64
CA ILE A 60 -37.54 -1.21 2.98
C ILE A 60 -37.67 0.28 3.34
N ASP A 61 -37.22 1.16 2.46
CA ASP A 61 -37.25 2.62 2.68
C ASP A 61 -37.35 3.35 1.32
N PRO A 62 -38.58 3.59 0.83
CA PRO A 62 -38.80 4.21 -0.47
C PRO A 62 -38.33 5.68 -0.52
N ASP A 63 -38.23 6.35 0.62
CA ASP A 63 -37.83 7.76 0.69
C ASP A 63 -36.34 7.94 0.41
N HIS A 64 -35.52 6.95 0.79
CA HIS A 64 -34.06 7.01 0.68
C HIS A 64 -33.46 6.02 -0.34
N ALA A 65 -34.23 5.06 -0.86
CA ALA A 65 -33.73 4.01 -1.76
C ALA A 65 -32.88 4.53 -2.94
N SER A 66 -33.34 5.61 -3.57
CA SER A 66 -32.64 6.20 -4.73
C SER A 66 -31.20 6.67 -4.48
N LEU A 67 -30.80 6.85 -3.22
CA LEU A 67 -29.41 7.18 -2.85
C LEU A 67 -28.44 6.04 -3.15
N PHE A 68 -28.93 4.80 -3.18
CA PHE A 68 -28.14 3.57 -3.30
C PHE A 68 -28.14 2.99 -4.71
N TYR A 69 -28.78 3.65 -5.68
CA TYR A 69 -28.91 3.13 -7.04
C TYR A 69 -27.69 3.45 -7.90
N PRO A 70 -27.28 2.52 -8.80
CA PRO A 70 -26.31 2.80 -9.85
C PRO A 70 -26.73 3.98 -10.73
N GLU A 71 -25.78 4.62 -11.41
CA GLU A 71 -26.05 5.82 -12.22
C GLU A 71 -27.11 5.58 -13.30
N ASN A 72 -27.02 4.42 -13.97
CA ASN A 72 -27.85 4.06 -15.13
C ASN A 72 -29.14 3.32 -14.75
N ALA A 73 -29.46 3.19 -13.45
CA ALA A 73 -30.64 2.46 -13.02
C ALA A 73 -31.93 3.13 -13.52
N SER A 74 -32.83 2.34 -14.09
CA SER A 74 -34.07 2.79 -14.77
C SER A 74 -35.00 3.68 -13.92
N LYS A 75 -34.94 3.55 -12.59
CA LYS A 75 -35.74 4.32 -11.62
C LYS A 75 -35.01 5.53 -11.01
N ARG A 76 -33.77 5.83 -11.40
CA ARG A 76 -33.03 6.93 -10.79
C ARG A 76 -33.67 8.26 -11.18
N ARG A 77 -34.20 8.99 -10.19
CA ARG A 77 -34.53 10.41 -10.39
C ARG A 77 -33.24 11.12 -10.78
N SER A 78 -33.29 11.96 -11.82
CA SER A 78 -32.19 12.87 -12.18
C SER A 78 -31.88 13.74 -10.96
N LEU A 79 -30.94 13.27 -10.13
CA LEU A 79 -30.24 14.13 -9.19
C LEU A 79 -29.36 14.98 -10.10
N SER A 80 -29.86 16.18 -10.47
CA SER A 80 -29.07 17.15 -11.23
C SER A 80 -27.65 17.13 -10.68
N SER A 81 -26.66 16.90 -11.53
CA SER A 81 -25.29 16.62 -11.10
C SER A 81 -24.93 17.57 -9.94
N ARG A 82 -24.89 17.05 -8.71
CA ARG A 82 -24.58 17.83 -7.50
C ARG A 82 -23.08 18.20 -7.45
N THR A 83 -22.44 18.17 -8.61
CA THR A 83 -21.05 18.50 -8.93
C THR A 83 -20.71 19.98 -8.69
N SER A 84 -21.69 20.82 -8.33
CA SER A 84 -21.50 22.26 -8.12
C SER A 84 -21.05 22.65 -6.70
N THR A 85 -20.90 21.74 -5.75
CA THR A 85 -20.39 22.12 -4.42
C THR A 85 -18.87 22.24 -4.44
N LYS A 86 -18.34 23.33 -3.84
CA LYS A 86 -16.90 23.57 -3.72
C LYS A 86 -16.19 22.46 -2.93
N CYS A 87 -16.89 21.77 -2.04
CA CYS A 87 -16.31 20.72 -1.21
C CYS A 87 -17.21 19.47 -1.13
N LYS A 88 -16.60 18.34 -0.78
CA LYS A 88 -17.30 17.13 -0.37
C LYS A 88 -18.14 17.39 0.88
N THR A 89 -19.29 16.75 0.94
CA THR A 89 -20.18 16.73 2.10
C THR A 89 -19.43 16.16 3.31
N PHE A 90 -19.58 16.81 4.46
CA PHE A 90 -18.85 16.53 5.70
C PHE A 90 -19.81 16.50 6.90
N PRO A 91 -19.47 15.82 8.00
CA PRO A 91 -20.29 15.84 9.22
C PRO A 91 -20.74 17.24 9.64
N GLY A 92 -22.05 17.39 9.84
CA GLY A 92 -22.70 18.67 10.20
C GLY A 92 -23.33 19.42 9.02
N ASP A 93 -23.02 19.06 7.77
CA ASP A 93 -23.66 19.67 6.60
C ASP A 93 -25.11 19.23 6.44
N PHE A 94 -25.90 20.05 5.74
CA PHE A 94 -27.28 19.72 5.37
C PHE A 94 -27.41 18.39 4.59
N LEU A 95 -26.46 18.10 3.70
CA LEU A 95 -26.45 16.87 2.89
C LEU A 95 -25.76 15.69 3.59
N TRP A 96 -25.21 15.88 4.79
CA TRP A 96 -24.65 14.76 5.55
C TRP A 96 -25.77 13.78 5.89
N PRO A 97 -25.58 12.46 5.67
CA PRO A 97 -26.64 11.50 5.94
C PRO A 97 -27.08 11.57 7.40
N LYS A 98 -28.41 11.65 7.59
CA LYS A 98 -29.04 11.55 8.91
C LYS A 98 -29.15 10.09 9.33
N GLU A 99 -29.51 9.88 10.59
CA GLU A 99 -29.63 8.54 11.20
C GLU A 99 -30.44 7.53 10.37
N PRO A 100 -31.60 7.87 9.74
CA PRO A 100 -32.36 6.92 8.93
C PRO A 100 -31.56 6.38 7.74
N VAL A 101 -30.77 7.22 7.06
CA VAL A 101 -29.95 6.79 5.91
C VAL A 101 -28.81 5.87 6.37
N TRP A 102 -28.20 6.14 7.53
CA TRP A 102 -27.18 5.25 8.11
C TRP A 102 -27.78 3.92 8.58
N LYS A 103 -28.96 3.94 9.20
CA LYS A 103 -29.70 2.72 9.58
C LYS A 103 -30.05 1.90 8.34
N LEU A 104 -30.53 2.54 7.28
CA LEU A 104 -30.83 1.89 6.02
C LEU A 104 -29.59 1.25 5.40
N LEU A 105 -28.47 1.98 5.26
CA LEU A 105 -27.22 1.41 4.76
C LEU A 105 -26.78 0.20 5.59
N ASN A 106 -26.84 0.30 6.92
CA ASN A 106 -26.49 -0.82 7.80
C ASN A 106 -27.40 -2.03 7.57
N LEU A 107 -28.71 -1.82 7.43
CA LEU A 107 -29.69 -2.87 7.22
C LEU A 107 -29.48 -3.59 5.88
N ILE A 108 -29.36 -2.85 4.78
CA ILE A 108 -29.22 -3.40 3.42
C ILE A 108 -27.83 -3.97 3.14
N THR A 109 -26.86 -3.74 4.03
CA THR A 109 -25.53 -4.38 4.02
C THR A 109 -25.42 -5.50 5.07
N GLY A 110 -26.53 -5.99 5.63
CA GLY A 110 -26.48 -7.11 6.56
C GLY A 110 -25.75 -6.80 7.88
N GLY A 111 -25.63 -5.52 8.27
CA GLY A 111 -24.90 -5.10 9.47
C GLY A 111 -23.42 -4.77 9.25
N ALA A 112 -22.97 -4.56 8.01
CA ALA A 112 -21.56 -4.31 7.71
C ALA A 112 -21.08 -2.87 8.01
N LEU A 113 -21.95 -1.98 8.49
CA LEU A 113 -21.59 -0.58 8.78
C LEU A 113 -21.03 -0.43 10.19
N VAL A 114 -19.81 0.10 10.28
CA VAL A 114 -19.12 0.44 11.52
C VAL A 114 -19.07 1.95 11.67
N LYS A 115 -19.51 2.45 12.83
CA LYS A 115 -19.24 3.83 13.23
C LYS A 115 -17.84 3.88 13.82
N THR A 116 -16.99 4.76 13.30
CA THR A 116 -15.58 4.79 13.68
C THR A 116 -15.40 5.15 15.15
N VAL A 117 -14.66 4.28 15.84
CA VAL A 117 -14.03 4.55 17.13
C VAL A 117 -12.54 4.31 16.93
N PRO A 118 -11.66 5.33 17.04
CA PRO A 118 -10.23 5.14 16.81
C PRO A 118 -9.68 4.00 17.65
N ILE A 119 -8.78 3.20 17.08
CA ILE A 119 -8.25 1.99 17.72
C ILE A 119 -7.65 2.26 19.12
N ALA A 120 -7.03 3.42 19.31
CA ALA A 120 -6.41 3.84 20.56
C ALA A 120 -7.37 4.61 21.50
N ALA A 121 -8.65 4.76 21.16
CA ALA A 121 -9.62 5.50 21.97
C ALA A 121 -9.80 4.90 23.38
N SER A 122 -9.53 3.60 23.54
CA SER A 122 -9.52 2.92 24.85
C SER A 122 -8.53 3.51 25.85
N CYS A 123 -7.54 4.29 25.40
CA CYS A 123 -6.60 4.99 26.26
C CYS A 123 -7.10 6.36 26.75
N TYR A 124 -8.32 6.79 26.38
CA TYR A 124 -8.82 8.13 26.62
C TYR A 124 -10.22 8.14 27.27
N ASP A 125 -10.43 9.02 28.25
CA ASP A 125 -11.71 9.16 28.94
C ASP A 125 -12.76 9.95 28.14
N ASN A 126 -12.33 10.84 27.24
CA ASN A 126 -13.20 11.85 26.63
C ASN A 126 -14.25 11.30 25.65
N LEU A 127 -14.13 10.03 25.24
CA LEU A 127 -15.07 9.37 24.33
C LEU A 127 -15.96 8.34 25.05
N GLY A 128 -15.84 8.18 26.38
CA GLY A 128 -16.64 7.24 27.16
C GLY A 128 -16.37 5.76 26.87
N VAL A 129 -15.23 5.46 26.22
CA VAL A 129 -14.81 4.09 25.83
C VAL A 129 -13.47 3.70 26.46
N TYR A 130 -13.06 4.40 27.52
CA TYR A 130 -11.84 4.08 28.26
C TYR A 130 -11.89 2.64 28.76
N ASP A 131 -10.84 1.89 28.47
CA ASP A 131 -10.63 0.52 28.92
C ASP A 131 -9.13 0.31 29.08
N LYS A 132 -8.68 0.21 30.34
CA LYS A 132 -7.27 0.03 30.69
C LYS A 132 -6.67 -1.22 30.04
N THR A 133 -7.38 -2.35 30.04
CA THR A 133 -6.88 -3.61 29.48
C THR A 133 -6.74 -3.51 27.96
N ARG A 134 -7.74 -2.92 27.28
CA ARG A 134 -7.66 -2.68 25.85
C ARG A 134 -6.57 -1.67 25.49
N CYS A 135 -6.41 -0.61 26.27
CA CYS A 135 -5.35 0.37 26.07
C CYS A 135 -3.95 -0.26 26.16
N SER A 136 -3.69 -1.07 27.19
CA SER A 136 -2.43 -1.81 27.32
C SER A 136 -2.20 -2.73 26.12
N TYR A 137 -3.21 -3.52 25.72
CA TYR A 137 -3.09 -4.38 24.54
C TYR A 137 -2.75 -3.62 23.25
N VAL A 138 -3.44 -2.50 22.99
CA VAL A 138 -3.18 -1.66 21.80
C VAL A 138 -1.79 -1.03 21.87
N THR A 139 -1.36 -0.59 23.04
CA THR A 139 -0.03 -0.01 23.26
C THR A 139 1.07 -1.05 22.99
N ASP A 140 0.95 -2.25 23.59
CA ASP A 140 1.95 -3.32 23.47
C ASP A 140 2.06 -3.89 22.05
N ASN A 141 0.99 -3.77 21.25
CA ASN A 141 0.93 -4.28 19.89
C ASN A 141 0.94 -3.18 18.83
N TRP A 142 1.19 -1.92 19.19
CA TRP A 142 1.13 -0.79 18.27
C TRP A 142 2.10 -0.90 17.10
N SER A 143 3.25 -1.52 17.32
CA SER A 143 4.23 -1.73 16.25
C SER A 143 4.00 -2.98 15.42
N ASN A 144 2.95 -3.76 15.73
CA ASN A 144 2.64 -5.01 15.06
C ASN A 144 1.59 -4.78 13.95
N SER A 145 1.97 -5.03 12.71
CA SER A 145 1.09 -4.86 11.55
C SER A 145 -0.22 -5.66 11.63
N SER A 146 -0.23 -6.81 12.32
CA SER A 146 -1.44 -7.61 12.52
C SER A 146 -2.54 -6.85 13.29
N LEU A 147 -2.17 -5.98 14.23
CA LEU A 147 -3.14 -5.18 14.99
C LEU A 147 -3.92 -4.26 14.05
N HIS A 148 -3.21 -3.57 13.16
CA HIS A 148 -3.80 -2.56 12.29
C HIS A 148 -4.56 -3.15 11.11
N ILE A 149 -4.10 -4.27 10.52
CA ILE A 149 -4.86 -4.92 9.45
C ILE A 149 -6.16 -5.54 9.95
N ALA A 150 -6.28 -5.86 11.25
CA ALA A 150 -7.49 -6.43 11.82
C ALA A 150 -8.58 -5.38 12.11
N ASP A 151 -8.21 -4.09 12.07
CA ASP A 151 -9.07 -2.97 12.44
C ASP A 151 -9.57 -2.22 11.18
N PRO A 152 -10.89 -2.02 11.00
CA PRO A 152 -11.47 -1.31 9.85
C PRO A 152 -11.12 0.18 9.76
N THR A 153 -10.67 0.79 10.84
CA THR A 153 -10.44 2.24 11.01
C THR A 153 -8.95 2.61 11.05
N SER A 154 -8.09 1.68 11.48
CA SER A 154 -6.67 1.93 11.71
C SER A 154 -5.87 1.97 10.40
N VAL A 155 -4.84 2.81 10.39
CA VAL A 155 -3.73 2.77 9.42
C VAL A 155 -2.39 2.61 10.16
N MET A 156 -1.35 2.25 9.43
CA MET A 156 -0.02 1.92 9.95
C MET A 156 0.90 3.14 10.08
N TRP A 157 0.56 4.25 9.42
CA TRP A 157 1.32 5.51 9.41
C TRP A 157 0.47 6.68 9.93
N PRO A 158 0.29 6.78 11.26
CA PRO A 158 -0.63 7.75 11.88
C PRO A 158 -0.22 9.21 11.73
N LEU A 159 0.99 9.51 11.23
CA LEU A 159 1.44 10.88 10.93
C LEU A 159 0.42 11.62 10.06
N TYR A 160 -0.08 10.99 9.00
CA TYR A 160 -1.00 11.59 8.04
C TYR A 160 -2.47 11.57 8.51
N GLN A 161 -2.78 10.78 9.54
CA GLN A 161 -4.04 10.87 10.29
C GLN A 161 -4.01 11.97 11.35
N GLY A 162 -2.89 12.69 11.49
CA GLY A 162 -2.78 13.85 12.37
C GLY A 162 -2.43 13.52 13.81
N ARG A 163 -1.99 12.29 14.12
CA ARG A 163 -1.62 11.88 15.50
C ARG A 163 -2.71 12.18 16.53
N THR A 164 -3.98 12.18 16.12
CA THR A 164 -5.11 12.69 16.93
C THR A 164 -5.62 11.72 17.98
N CYS A 165 -5.15 10.47 17.93
CA CYS A 165 -5.44 9.43 18.91
C CYS A 165 -4.31 8.40 18.85
N GLN A 166 -3.38 8.46 19.80
CA GLN A 166 -2.22 7.57 19.89
C GLN A 166 -2.33 6.77 21.19
N PRO A 167 -1.85 5.53 21.23
CA PRO A 167 -1.88 4.74 22.46
C PRO A 167 -0.83 5.23 23.46
N GLY A 168 -1.00 4.85 24.73
CA GLY A 168 -0.02 5.12 25.78
C GLY A 168 -0.67 5.13 27.16
N GLU A 169 0.13 4.86 28.19
CA GLU A 169 -0.34 4.93 29.59
C GLU A 169 -0.63 6.37 30.04
N THR A 170 0.13 7.33 29.50
CA THR A 170 -0.12 8.76 29.67
C THR A 170 -0.39 9.37 28.31
N VAL A 171 -1.66 9.56 27.98
CA VAL A 171 -2.07 10.24 26.76
C VAL A 171 -2.10 11.76 26.97
N VAL A 172 -1.76 12.51 25.92
CA VAL A 172 -1.82 13.98 25.93
C VAL A 172 -3.05 14.44 25.16
N GLY A 173 -3.88 15.27 25.80
CA GLY A 173 -5.08 15.84 25.19
C GLY A 173 -6.23 14.83 25.02
N ASN A 174 -7.13 15.13 24.08
CA ASN A 174 -8.30 14.31 23.79
C ASN A 174 -8.10 13.47 22.53
N CYS A 175 -8.63 12.24 22.53
CA CYS A 175 -8.75 11.45 21.31
C CYS A 175 -9.84 12.06 20.43
N THR A 176 -9.49 12.33 19.17
CA THR A 176 -10.43 12.78 18.14
C THR A 176 -10.23 12.00 16.85
N LEU A 177 -11.24 12.02 15.97
CA LEU A 177 -11.16 11.29 14.70
C LEU A 177 -10.02 11.79 13.82
N GLY A 178 -9.70 13.08 13.77
CA GLY A 178 -8.68 13.59 12.85
C GLY A 178 -8.90 13.08 11.42
N GLY A 179 -7.87 12.46 10.84
CA GLY A 179 -7.93 11.84 9.52
C GLY A 179 -8.63 10.48 9.43
N TYR A 180 -9.22 9.95 10.50
CA TYR A 180 -10.02 8.73 10.44
C TYR A 180 -11.34 8.98 9.66
N PRO A 181 -11.86 7.97 8.93
CA PRO A 181 -13.19 8.07 8.33
C PRO A 181 -14.26 8.16 9.41
N SER A 182 -15.43 8.72 9.11
CA SER A 182 -16.56 8.78 10.07
C SER A 182 -17.28 7.43 10.20
N TYR A 183 -17.38 6.71 9.08
CA TYR A 183 -17.99 5.39 9.00
C TYR A 183 -17.15 4.49 8.08
N VAL A 184 -17.20 3.19 8.33
CA VAL A 184 -16.56 2.17 7.50
C VAL A 184 -17.59 1.11 7.12
N VAL A 185 -17.63 0.72 5.85
CA VAL A 185 -18.31 -0.49 5.39
C VAL A 185 -17.28 -1.62 5.38
N GLU A 186 -17.44 -2.59 6.29
CA GLU A 186 -16.67 -3.84 6.26
C GLU A 186 -17.16 -4.70 5.10
N ALA A 187 -16.67 -4.43 3.89
CA ALA A 187 -17.17 -5.08 2.70
C ALA A 187 -16.82 -6.57 2.73
N GLN A 188 -17.85 -7.43 2.60
CA GLN A 188 -17.71 -8.88 2.52
C GLN A 188 -18.14 -9.43 1.16
N ASN A 189 -18.76 -8.58 0.34
CA ASN A 189 -19.17 -8.88 -1.01
C ASN A 189 -19.29 -7.62 -1.88
N VAL A 190 -19.53 -7.80 -3.17
CA VAL A 190 -19.62 -6.72 -4.16
C VAL A 190 -20.80 -5.78 -3.90
N ALA A 191 -21.96 -6.29 -3.47
CA ALA A 191 -23.12 -5.44 -3.17
C ALA A 191 -22.81 -4.37 -2.10
N HIS A 192 -22.06 -4.73 -1.05
CA HIS A 192 -21.62 -3.76 -0.02
C HIS A 192 -20.82 -2.60 -0.61
N ILE A 193 -19.92 -2.92 -1.55
CA ILE A 193 -19.09 -1.92 -2.24
C ILE A 193 -19.97 -1.03 -3.13
N GLN A 194 -20.87 -1.61 -3.91
CA GLN A 194 -21.78 -0.87 -4.80
C GLN A 194 -22.67 0.09 -4.01
N LEU A 195 -23.26 -0.36 -2.90
CA LEU A 195 -24.10 0.45 -2.02
C LEU A 195 -23.33 1.66 -1.45
N ALA A 196 -22.10 1.45 -0.98
CA ALA A 196 -21.24 2.51 -0.46
C ALA A 196 -20.81 3.52 -1.54
N VAL A 197 -20.43 3.04 -2.72
CA VAL A 197 -20.08 3.87 -3.90
C VAL A 197 -21.28 4.73 -4.31
N ASN A 198 -22.46 4.13 -4.41
CA ASN A 198 -23.67 4.83 -4.82
C ASN A 198 -24.09 5.89 -3.80
N LEU A 199 -24.07 5.58 -2.50
CA LEU A 199 -24.38 6.55 -1.45
C LEU A 199 -23.41 7.75 -1.49
N ALA A 200 -22.11 7.46 -1.54
CA ALA A 200 -21.09 8.49 -1.56
C ALA A 200 -21.18 9.37 -2.81
N ARG A 201 -21.49 8.80 -3.98
CA ARG A 201 -21.78 9.56 -5.20
C ARG A 201 -23.02 10.45 -5.04
N SER A 202 -24.14 9.87 -4.61
CA SER A 202 -25.44 10.55 -4.50
C SER A 202 -25.45 11.74 -3.53
N LEU A 203 -24.65 11.64 -2.47
CA LEU A 203 -24.52 12.67 -1.44
C LEU A 203 -23.21 13.46 -1.51
N ASN A 204 -22.41 13.28 -2.57
CA ASN A 204 -21.10 13.91 -2.77
C ASN A 204 -20.19 13.79 -1.52
N MET A 205 -20.20 12.63 -0.89
CA MET A 205 -19.34 12.34 0.26
C MET A 205 -17.90 12.06 -0.20
N ARG A 206 -16.95 12.28 0.70
CA ARG A 206 -15.59 11.76 0.50
C ARG A 206 -15.63 10.25 0.65
N LEU A 207 -15.18 9.51 -0.36
CA LEU A 207 -15.03 8.06 -0.31
C LEU A 207 -13.55 7.71 -0.09
N VAL A 208 -13.27 6.85 0.88
CA VAL A 208 -11.91 6.34 1.17
C VAL A 208 -11.89 4.84 0.97
N ILE A 209 -10.87 4.32 0.29
CA ILE A 209 -10.71 2.87 0.11
C ILE A 209 -9.52 2.43 0.98
N LYS A 210 -9.77 1.47 1.87
CA LYS A 210 -8.74 0.88 2.72
C LYS A 210 -8.69 -0.62 2.48
N ASN A 211 -7.50 -1.12 2.21
CA ASN A 211 -7.20 -2.54 2.35
C ASN A 211 -6.59 -2.78 3.74
N THR A 212 -5.26 -2.73 3.84
CA THR A 212 -4.54 -3.02 5.08
C THR A 212 -4.24 -1.78 5.93
N GLY A 213 -4.28 -0.59 5.33
CA GLY A 213 -3.85 0.66 5.99
C GLY A 213 -2.34 0.89 5.94
N HIS A 214 -1.61 0.16 5.09
CA HIS A 214 -0.14 0.20 4.98
C HIS A 214 0.42 1.46 4.28
N ASP A 215 -0.43 2.31 3.72
CA ASP A 215 -0.02 3.41 2.86
C ASP A 215 0.85 4.45 3.58
N PHE A 216 2.07 4.65 3.07
CA PHE A 216 3.06 5.58 3.62
C PHE A 216 2.68 7.05 3.44
N ASN A 217 1.62 7.34 2.68
CA ASN A 217 1.27 8.67 2.20
C ASN A 217 -0.14 9.11 2.62
N GLY A 218 -0.79 8.35 3.53
CA GLY A 218 -2.12 8.67 4.07
C GLY A 218 -3.29 8.49 3.10
N ARG A 219 -3.10 7.87 1.93
CA ARG A 219 -4.12 7.74 0.86
C ARG A 219 -5.29 6.81 1.22
N SER A 220 -5.14 6.01 2.28
CA SER A 220 -6.21 5.13 2.81
C SER A 220 -6.91 5.70 4.05
N ALA A 221 -6.82 7.02 4.26
CA ALA A 221 -7.46 7.74 5.36
C ALA A 221 -8.12 9.03 4.85
N GLY A 222 -9.05 9.59 5.64
CA GLY A 222 -9.74 10.82 5.30
C GLY A 222 -10.84 11.22 6.27
N ALA A 223 -10.74 12.42 6.81
CA ALA A 223 -11.76 13.00 7.68
C ALA A 223 -13.10 13.14 6.96
N GLY A 224 -14.18 12.90 7.70
CA GLY A 224 -15.55 13.03 7.19
C GLY A 224 -15.92 12.05 6.08
N ALA A 225 -15.09 11.01 5.85
CA ALA A 225 -15.32 10.06 4.78
C ALA A 225 -16.25 8.91 5.19
N LEU A 226 -16.87 8.30 4.18
CA LEU A 226 -17.27 6.90 4.23
C LEU A 226 -16.09 6.07 3.71
N SER A 227 -15.62 5.09 4.48
CA SER A 227 -14.57 4.18 4.04
C SER A 227 -15.14 2.85 3.60
N ILE A 228 -14.59 2.27 2.52
CA ILE A 228 -14.81 0.89 2.13
C ILE A 228 -13.57 0.10 2.55
N TRP A 229 -13.75 -0.90 3.41
CA TRP A 229 -12.68 -1.76 3.88
C TRP A 229 -12.74 -3.11 3.16
N THR A 230 -11.80 -3.35 2.24
CA THR A 230 -11.82 -4.53 1.33
C THR A 230 -11.10 -5.74 1.91
N HIS A 231 -10.54 -5.65 3.12
CA HIS A 231 -9.66 -6.69 3.66
C HIS A 231 -10.32 -8.06 3.83
N ARG A 232 -11.65 -8.16 3.88
CA ARG A 232 -12.36 -9.44 4.01
C ARG A 232 -12.42 -10.26 2.71
N PHE A 233 -12.04 -9.70 1.56
CA PHE A 233 -11.99 -10.40 0.27
C PHE A 233 -10.74 -11.30 0.23
N LYS A 234 -10.85 -12.51 0.79
CA LYS A 234 -9.72 -13.43 1.03
C LYS A 234 -9.68 -14.64 0.09
N GLY A 235 -10.59 -14.72 -0.88
CA GLY A 235 -10.64 -15.82 -1.83
C GLY A 235 -9.36 -15.96 -2.64
N ILE A 236 -8.87 -17.19 -2.80
CA ILE A 236 -7.73 -17.51 -3.66
C ILE A 236 -8.06 -18.75 -4.49
N GLN A 237 -8.07 -18.60 -5.81
CA GLN A 237 -8.31 -19.67 -6.76
C GLN A 237 -7.09 -19.86 -7.66
N PHE A 238 -6.65 -21.12 -7.79
CA PHE A 238 -5.54 -21.48 -8.66
C PHE A 238 -6.04 -22.06 -9.99
N PHE A 239 -5.45 -21.56 -11.07
CA PHE A 239 -5.63 -22.08 -12.42
C PHE A 239 -4.33 -22.73 -12.86
N LYS A 240 -4.35 -24.04 -13.12
CA LYS A 240 -3.19 -24.72 -13.73
C LYS A 240 -2.89 -24.17 -15.13
N THR A 241 -3.92 -23.73 -15.85
CA THR A 241 -3.82 -23.08 -17.16
C THR A 241 -4.90 -22.02 -17.27
N TYR A 242 -4.48 -20.77 -17.28
CA TYR A 242 -5.29 -19.61 -17.59
C TYR A 242 -4.88 -19.09 -18.97
N LYS A 243 -5.85 -18.77 -19.82
CA LYS A 243 -5.60 -18.37 -21.20
C LYS A 243 -6.17 -16.99 -21.48
N THR A 244 -5.32 -16.16 -22.07
CA THR A 244 -5.65 -14.87 -22.65
C THR A 244 -4.99 -14.81 -24.05
N LYS A 245 -5.32 -13.82 -24.88
CA LYS A 245 -4.61 -13.55 -26.15
C LYS A 245 -3.08 -13.46 -26.01
N SER A 246 -2.57 -12.95 -24.89
CA SER A 246 -1.13 -12.70 -24.67
C SER A 246 -0.47 -13.64 -23.67
N TYR A 247 -1.24 -14.52 -23.01
CA TYR A 247 -0.73 -15.37 -21.93
C TYR A 247 -1.40 -16.75 -21.91
N SER A 248 -0.61 -17.81 -21.70
CA SER A 248 -1.10 -19.15 -21.41
C SER A 248 -0.18 -19.80 -20.39
N GLY A 249 -0.64 -19.96 -19.15
CA GLY A 249 0.17 -20.49 -18.07
C GLY A 249 -0.60 -20.57 -16.75
N PRO A 250 0.05 -20.96 -15.64
CA PRO A 250 -0.61 -21.02 -14.34
C PRO A 250 -0.92 -19.61 -13.82
N ALA A 251 -2.06 -19.43 -13.16
CA ALA A 251 -2.47 -18.13 -12.62
C ALA A 251 -3.15 -18.28 -11.25
N LEU A 252 -3.21 -17.18 -10.50
CA LEU A 252 -3.96 -17.07 -9.26
C LEU A 252 -4.99 -15.94 -9.40
N LYS A 253 -6.27 -16.22 -9.16
CA LYS A 253 -7.26 -15.18 -8.88
C LYS A 253 -7.31 -14.97 -7.37
N VAL A 254 -7.07 -13.74 -6.93
CA VAL A 254 -6.95 -13.36 -5.52
C VAL A 254 -7.91 -12.23 -5.18
N GLY A 255 -8.62 -12.35 -4.07
CA GLY A 255 -9.50 -11.30 -3.56
C GLY A 255 -8.69 -10.08 -3.11
N ALA A 256 -9.33 -8.90 -3.16
CA ALA A 256 -8.69 -7.61 -2.88
C ALA A 256 -8.08 -7.50 -1.47
N GLY A 257 -8.52 -8.33 -0.52
CA GLY A 257 -8.02 -8.39 0.84
C GLY A 257 -6.78 -9.26 1.03
N VAL A 258 -6.38 -10.04 0.03
CA VAL A 258 -5.21 -10.94 0.10
C VAL A 258 -3.93 -10.13 0.33
N ILE A 259 -3.17 -10.52 1.36
CA ILE A 259 -1.87 -9.91 1.72
C ILE A 259 -0.69 -10.74 1.21
N GLY A 260 0.53 -10.20 1.27
CA GLY A 260 1.75 -10.87 0.80
C GLY A 260 1.96 -12.27 1.39
N SER A 261 1.83 -12.41 2.71
CA SER A 261 1.97 -13.72 3.37
C SER A 261 0.95 -14.77 2.90
N GLU A 262 -0.31 -14.38 2.68
CA GLU A 262 -1.36 -15.27 2.18
C GLU A 262 -1.11 -15.69 0.72
N LEU A 263 -0.65 -14.76 -0.13
CA LEU A 263 -0.27 -15.04 -1.51
C LEU A 263 0.83 -16.11 -1.57
N TYR A 264 1.93 -15.92 -0.83
CA TYR A 264 3.07 -16.83 -0.93
C TYR A 264 2.79 -18.20 -0.33
N GLN A 265 2.03 -18.26 0.76
CA GLN A 265 1.53 -19.54 1.30
C GLN A 265 0.67 -20.29 0.28
N ALA A 266 -0.22 -19.59 -0.41
CA ALA A 266 -1.05 -20.19 -1.45
C ALA A 266 -0.21 -20.67 -2.64
N ALA A 267 0.74 -19.86 -3.12
CA ALA A 267 1.62 -20.21 -4.22
C ALA A 267 2.44 -21.48 -3.92
N ASP A 268 3.07 -21.55 -2.74
CA ASP A 268 3.86 -22.72 -2.33
C ASP A 268 3.00 -23.98 -2.19
N LYS A 269 1.78 -23.86 -1.63
CA LYS A 269 0.79 -24.94 -1.56
C LYS A 269 0.46 -25.52 -2.95
N TYR A 270 0.37 -24.68 -3.97
CA TYR A 270 0.08 -25.10 -5.34
C TYR A 270 1.34 -25.49 -6.14
N GLY A 271 2.53 -25.45 -5.52
CA GLY A 271 3.78 -25.80 -6.18
C GLY A 271 4.20 -24.80 -7.27
N VAL A 272 3.84 -23.52 -7.08
CA VAL A 272 4.15 -22.42 -8.00
C VAL A 272 4.82 -21.26 -7.25
N THR A 273 5.36 -20.32 -8.00
CA THR A 273 5.88 -19.04 -7.51
C THR A 273 4.97 -17.92 -8.01
N ALA A 274 4.74 -16.88 -7.20
CA ALA A 274 3.99 -15.69 -7.59
C ALA A 274 4.81 -14.43 -7.30
N VAL A 275 4.67 -13.38 -8.10
CA VAL A 275 5.38 -12.11 -7.84
C VAL A 275 4.60 -11.29 -6.83
N GLY A 276 5.25 -10.90 -5.73
CA GLY A 276 4.69 -10.08 -4.65
C GLY A 276 5.77 -9.26 -3.95
N GLY A 277 5.37 -8.40 -3.00
CA GLY A 277 6.31 -7.57 -2.22
C GLY A 277 6.96 -8.33 -1.07
N GLU A 278 7.98 -7.73 -0.47
CA GLU A 278 8.68 -8.27 0.70
C GLU A 278 7.83 -8.25 1.98
N GLY A 279 6.92 -7.29 2.11
CA GLY A 279 6.09 -7.15 3.30
C GLY A 279 5.04 -8.25 3.48
N LEU A 280 5.05 -8.90 4.65
CA LEU A 280 4.07 -9.90 5.09
C LEU A 280 2.63 -9.39 5.08
N SER A 281 2.45 -8.14 5.54
CA SER A 281 1.14 -7.54 5.83
C SER A 281 0.66 -6.56 4.77
N VAL A 282 1.47 -6.31 3.74
CA VAL A 282 1.11 -5.48 2.60
C VAL A 282 -0.06 -6.12 1.86
N GLY A 283 -1.08 -5.32 1.56
CA GLY A 283 -2.23 -5.75 0.74
C GLY A 283 -1.78 -5.95 -0.70
N PHE A 284 -1.45 -7.20 -1.05
CA PHE A 284 -0.99 -7.59 -2.39
C PHE A 284 -1.99 -7.12 -3.44
N ALA A 285 -3.25 -7.52 -3.29
CA ALA A 285 -4.35 -7.21 -4.18
C ALA A 285 -4.97 -5.81 -3.92
N GLY A 286 -4.12 -4.79 -3.77
CA GLY A 286 -4.55 -3.42 -3.50
C GLY A 286 -3.58 -2.38 -4.05
N GLY A 287 -3.19 -1.42 -3.20
CA GLY A 287 -2.27 -0.34 -3.57
C GLY A 287 -0.90 -0.82 -4.08
N TYR A 288 -0.47 -2.03 -3.71
CA TYR A 288 0.75 -2.66 -4.21
C TYR A 288 0.68 -2.89 -5.73
N LEU A 289 -0.26 -3.73 -6.19
CA LEU A 289 -0.47 -4.00 -7.62
C LEU A 289 -0.89 -2.73 -8.37
N ALA A 290 -1.81 -1.94 -7.81
CA ALA A 290 -2.29 -0.73 -8.48
C ALA A 290 -1.20 0.34 -8.66
N GLY A 291 -0.19 0.40 -7.78
CA GLY A 291 0.92 1.35 -7.85
C GLY A 291 2.14 0.87 -8.65
N GLY A 292 2.16 -0.39 -9.08
CA GLY A 292 3.31 -1.02 -9.73
C GLY A 292 3.79 -2.26 -8.97
N GLY A 293 4.32 -2.06 -7.76
CA GLY A 293 4.74 -3.14 -6.86
C GLY A 293 6.10 -3.73 -7.27
N HIS A 294 7.17 -3.35 -6.56
CA HIS A 294 8.47 -3.99 -6.73
C HIS A 294 8.52 -5.31 -5.95
N SER A 295 9.48 -6.17 -6.27
CA SER A 295 9.57 -7.52 -5.73
C SER A 295 11.00 -8.03 -5.74
N PRO A 296 11.37 -8.95 -4.82
CA PRO A 296 12.58 -9.75 -4.97
C PRO A 296 12.65 -10.56 -6.27
N MET A 297 11.52 -10.74 -6.96
CA MET A 297 11.45 -11.37 -8.29
C MET A 297 11.35 -10.38 -9.44
N SER A 298 11.30 -9.06 -9.19
CA SER A 298 11.20 -8.09 -10.27
C SER A 298 12.29 -8.23 -11.31
N PRO A 299 13.56 -8.48 -10.96
CA PRO A 299 14.63 -8.73 -11.93
C PRO A 299 14.42 -9.95 -12.85
N LEU A 300 13.54 -10.89 -12.49
CA LEU A 300 13.21 -12.07 -13.31
C LEU A 300 11.91 -11.91 -14.09
N TYR A 301 10.89 -11.31 -13.48
CA TYR A 301 9.50 -11.37 -13.98
C TYR A 301 8.83 -10.00 -14.17
N GLY A 302 9.49 -8.91 -13.82
CA GLY A 302 8.93 -7.56 -13.87
C GLY A 302 8.16 -7.15 -12.62
N MET A 303 7.46 -6.03 -12.70
CA MET A 303 6.71 -5.45 -11.58
C MET A 303 5.47 -6.28 -11.26
N GLY A 304 4.89 -6.13 -10.07
CA GLY A 304 3.63 -6.76 -9.70
C GLY A 304 2.50 -6.46 -10.69
N ALA A 305 2.40 -5.20 -11.15
CA ALA A 305 1.45 -4.77 -12.16
C ALA A 305 1.68 -5.39 -13.55
N ASP A 306 2.89 -5.90 -13.84
CA ASP A 306 3.17 -6.63 -15.09
C ASP A 306 2.59 -8.05 -15.05
N GLN A 307 2.18 -8.52 -13.86
CA GLN A 307 1.60 -9.84 -13.67
C GLN A 307 0.09 -9.88 -13.86
N ILE A 308 -0.58 -8.73 -13.89
CA ILE A 308 -2.04 -8.68 -13.91
C ILE A 308 -2.56 -9.14 -15.28
N LEU A 309 -3.52 -10.07 -15.23
CA LEU A 309 -4.23 -10.63 -16.38
C LEU A 309 -5.68 -10.14 -16.45
N SER A 310 -6.30 -9.89 -15.31
CA SER A 310 -7.67 -9.38 -15.17
C SER A 310 -7.87 -8.71 -13.81
N ILE A 311 -8.78 -7.75 -13.74
CA ILE A 311 -9.18 -7.06 -12.50
C ILE A 311 -10.70 -6.96 -12.49
N ASP A 312 -11.32 -7.44 -11.43
CA ASP A 312 -12.75 -7.19 -11.18
C ASP A 312 -12.88 -5.96 -10.28
N VAL A 313 -13.76 -5.03 -10.65
CA VAL A 313 -13.78 -3.67 -10.08
C VAL A 313 -15.17 -3.06 -10.07
N VAL A 314 -15.51 -2.36 -8.99
CA VAL A 314 -16.69 -1.48 -8.93
C VAL A 314 -16.31 -0.07 -9.36
N THR A 315 -16.94 0.44 -10.42
CA THR A 315 -16.68 1.75 -11.03
C THR A 315 -17.45 2.88 -10.34
N ALA A 316 -17.13 4.13 -10.66
CA ALA A 316 -17.71 5.30 -10.00
C ALA A 316 -19.24 5.41 -10.18
N ASP A 317 -19.79 4.84 -11.25
CA ASP A 317 -21.21 4.75 -11.56
C ASP A 317 -21.93 3.57 -10.86
N GLY A 318 -21.21 2.79 -10.06
CA GLY A 318 -21.74 1.69 -9.25
C GLY A 318 -21.85 0.34 -9.96
N GLN A 319 -21.31 0.22 -11.17
CA GLN A 319 -21.29 -1.04 -11.91
C GLN A 319 -20.14 -1.94 -11.45
N PHE A 320 -20.38 -3.25 -11.42
CA PHE A 320 -19.32 -4.25 -11.23
C PHE A 320 -18.90 -4.80 -12.59
N VAL A 321 -17.64 -4.58 -12.97
CA VAL A 321 -17.13 -4.90 -14.31
C VAL A 321 -15.80 -5.64 -14.23
N THR A 322 -15.50 -6.41 -15.29
CA THR A 322 -14.20 -7.03 -15.49
C THR A 322 -13.36 -6.16 -16.42
N ALA A 323 -12.15 -5.81 -15.98
CA ALA A 323 -11.17 -5.08 -16.78
C ALA A 323 -9.98 -5.99 -17.11
N ASN A 324 -9.78 -6.27 -18.39
CA ASN A 324 -8.69 -7.09 -18.91
C ASN A 324 -8.26 -6.57 -20.30
N GLN A 325 -7.45 -7.34 -21.03
CA GLN A 325 -6.96 -6.94 -22.36
C GLN A 325 -8.06 -6.92 -23.46
N ASP A 326 -9.23 -7.48 -23.19
CA ASP A 326 -10.32 -7.71 -24.13
C ASP A 326 -11.57 -6.89 -23.78
N GLU A 327 -11.76 -6.56 -22.50
CA GLU A 327 -12.90 -5.85 -21.94
C GLU A 327 -12.43 -4.70 -21.05
N ASN A 328 -13.06 -3.52 -21.15
CA ASN A 328 -12.71 -2.33 -20.37
C ASN A 328 -11.20 -1.99 -20.42
N THR A 329 -10.59 -2.11 -21.61
CA THR A 329 -9.13 -2.13 -21.79
C THR A 329 -8.41 -0.86 -21.34
N GLU A 330 -9.04 0.31 -21.48
CA GLU A 330 -8.50 1.57 -20.94
C GLU A 330 -8.48 1.57 -19.40
N LEU A 331 -9.53 1.05 -18.77
CA LEU A 331 -9.61 0.91 -17.31
C LEU A 331 -8.59 -0.13 -16.82
N PHE A 332 -8.45 -1.25 -17.52
CA PHE A 332 -7.43 -2.27 -17.24
C PHE A 332 -6.02 -1.67 -17.28
N TRP A 333 -5.70 -0.92 -18.32
CA TRP A 333 -4.41 -0.23 -18.45
C TRP A 333 -4.17 0.72 -17.27
N ALA A 334 -5.16 1.54 -16.90
CA ALA A 334 -5.05 2.51 -15.81
C ALA A 334 -4.93 1.87 -14.43
N LEU A 335 -5.69 0.81 -14.14
CA LEU A 335 -5.61 0.07 -12.88
C LEU A 335 -4.30 -0.72 -12.73
N SER A 336 -3.63 -1.04 -13.85
CA SER A 336 -2.36 -1.77 -13.88
C SER A 336 -1.15 -0.84 -13.75
N GLY A 337 -1.01 -0.18 -12.60
CA GLY A 337 0.14 0.69 -12.27
C GLY A 337 -0.16 2.20 -12.19
N GLY A 338 -1.40 2.63 -12.45
CA GLY A 338 -1.81 4.05 -12.42
C GLY A 338 -2.18 4.59 -11.03
N GLY A 339 -2.01 3.79 -9.98
CA GLY A 339 -2.28 4.15 -8.59
C GLY A 339 -3.62 3.65 -8.05
N GLY A 340 -3.62 3.25 -6.78
CA GLY A 340 -4.83 2.85 -6.07
C GLY A 340 -5.79 4.01 -5.79
N SER A 341 -7.02 3.68 -5.38
CA SER A 341 -8.04 4.65 -4.93
C SER A 341 -8.38 5.77 -5.93
N THR A 342 -8.20 5.51 -7.23
CA THR A 342 -8.31 6.53 -8.28
C THR A 342 -9.35 6.20 -9.35
N TYR A 343 -9.52 4.92 -9.73
CA TYR A 343 -10.36 4.54 -10.87
C TYR A 343 -11.58 3.68 -10.52
N GLY A 344 -11.59 3.07 -9.34
CA GLY A 344 -12.61 2.12 -8.91
C GLY A 344 -12.21 1.43 -7.61
N VAL A 345 -13.09 0.58 -7.10
CA VAL A 345 -12.82 -0.30 -5.96
C VAL A 345 -12.59 -1.72 -6.49
N ALA A 346 -11.33 -2.16 -6.55
CA ALA A 346 -11.01 -3.52 -6.98
C ALA A 346 -11.52 -4.55 -5.95
N THR A 347 -12.02 -5.68 -6.45
CA THR A 347 -12.55 -6.80 -5.65
C THR A 347 -11.69 -8.04 -5.80
N SER A 348 -11.06 -8.24 -6.95
CA SER A 348 -10.07 -9.28 -7.16
C SER A 348 -9.12 -8.95 -8.31
N TYR A 349 -7.99 -9.67 -8.34
CA TYR A 349 -6.99 -9.63 -9.40
C TYR A 349 -6.69 -11.07 -9.84
N THR A 350 -6.64 -11.31 -11.15
CA THR A 350 -6.02 -12.52 -11.70
C THR A 350 -4.58 -12.18 -12.09
N VAL A 351 -3.61 -12.89 -11.52
CA VAL A 351 -2.18 -12.66 -11.73
C VAL A 351 -1.47 -13.92 -12.24
N LYS A 352 -0.40 -13.72 -13.02
CA LYS A 352 0.49 -14.80 -13.46
C LYS A 352 1.10 -15.52 -12.26
N ALA A 353 1.26 -16.84 -12.40
CA ALA A 353 2.12 -17.66 -11.56
C ALA A 353 3.19 -18.32 -12.44
N TYR A 354 4.22 -18.84 -11.78
CA TYR A 354 5.43 -19.36 -12.39
C TYR A 354 5.79 -20.73 -11.80
N PRO A 355 6.62 -21.54 -12.48
CA PRO A 355 7.19 -22.73 -11.86
C PRO A 355 7.83 -22.41 -10.50
N LYS A 356 7.76 -23.36 -9.58
CA LYS A 356 8.47 -23.27 -8.31
C LYS A 356 9.97 -23.13 -8.56
N ILE A 357 10.60 -22.16 -7.91
CA ILE A 357 12.05 -21.92 -7.96
C ILE A 357 12.65 -22.04 -6.56
N ASN A 358 13.93 -22.40 -6.49
CA ASN A 358 14.74 -22.26 -5.29
C ASN A 358 15.16 -20.79 -5.09
N ALA A 359 15.70 -20.48 -3.92
CA ALA A 359 16.30 -19.18 -3.65
C ALA A 359 17.33 -19.28 -2.52
N SER A 360 18.33 -18.41 -2.58
CA SER A 360 19.33 -18.25 -1.53
C SER A 360 19.30 -16.83 -0.97
N ILE A 361 19.61 -16.69 0.32
CA ILE A 361 19.66 -15.39 0.99
C ILE A 361 20.97 -15.20 1.75
N MET A 362 21.41 -13.96 1.85
CA MET A 362 22.50 -13.52 2.73
C MET A 362 22.08 -12.29 3.54
N THR A 363 22.34 -12.32 4.83
CA THR A 363 22.15 -11.20 5.76
C THR A 363 23.45 -10.93 6.46
N PHE A 364 23.87 -9.68 6.48
CA PHE A 364 25.10 -9.24 7.12
C PHE A 364 25.08 -7.73 7.33
N SER A 365 25.95 -7.26 8.24
CA SER A 365 26.16 -5.85 8.52
C SER A 365 27.62 -5.58 8.83
N PHE A 366 28.07 -4.35 8.54
CA PHE A 366 29.30 -3.79 9.10
C PHE A 366 29.11 -2.30 9.36
N GLY A 367 29.97 -1.71 10.19
CA GLY A 367 29.90 -0.30 10.50
C GLY A 367 31.26 0.32 10.73
N THR A 368 31.27 1.63 10.95
CA THR A 368 32.45 2.33 11.44
C THR A 368 32.83 1.83 12.83
N SER A 369 34.12 1.72 13.09
CA SER A 369 34.68 1.25 14.36
C SER A 369 36.11 1.78 14.53
N ASP A 370 36.78 1.39 15.62
CA ASP A 370 38.21 1.69 15.83
C ASP A 370 39.11 1.18 14.69
N THR A 371 38.67 0.16 13.95
CA THR A 371 39.42 -0.44 12.83
C THR A 371 38.86 -0.06 11.46
N VAL A 372 37.60 0.40 11.39
CA VAL A 372 36.93 0.81 10.14
C VAL A 372 36.64 2.31 10.22
N SER A 373 37.54 3.10 9.63
CA SER A 373 37.35 4.55 9.53
C SER A 373 36.13 4.91 8.68
N TYR A 374 35.62 6.13 8.85
CA TYR A 374 34.56 6.70 8.01
C TYR A 374 34.89 6.63 6.50
N ASP A 375 36.13 6.95 6.11
CA ASP A 375 36.55 6.86 4.71
C ASP A 375 36.61 5.42 4.21
N THR A 376 37.06 4.49 5.04
CA THR A 376 37.07 3.04 4.74
C THR A 376 35.65 2.52 4.56
N PHE A 377 34.73 2.91 5.44
CA PHE A 377 33.30 2.57 5.36
C PHE A 377 32.71 3.00 4.02
N TRP A 378 32.87 4.27 3.65
CA TRP A 378 32.31 4.78 2.39
C TRP A 378 32.99 4.21 1.14
N LYS A 379 34.28 3.85 1.19
CA LYS A 379 34.94 3.08 0.12
C LYS A 379 34.28 1.71 -0.07
N ALA A 380 33.94 1.02 1.02
CA ALA A 380 33.28 -0.28 0.97
C ALA A 380 31.85 -0.17 0.41
N VAL A 381 31.06 0.81 0.86
CA VAL A 381 29.72 1.09 0.31
C VAL A 381 29.80 1.43 -1.18
N LYS A 382 30.76 2.28 -1.58
CA LYS A 382 30.98 2.65 -2.99
C LYS A 382 31.30 1.44 -3.87
N ALA A 383 32.11 0.50 -3.36
CA ALA A 383 32.43 -0.74 -4.07
C ALA A 383 31.19 -1.59 -4.35
N TYR A 384 30.26 -1.69 -3.38
CA TYR A 384 28.99 -2.39 -3.57
C TYR A 384 28.08 -1.67 -4.57
N TRP A 385 27.83 -0.37 -4.40
CA TRP A 385 26.92 0.35 -5.32
C TRP A 385 27.41 0.31 -6.77
N LYS A 386 28.73 0.29 -6.99
CA LYS A 386 29.32 0.10 -8.33
C LYS A 386 29.02 -1.28 -8.92
N ALA A 387 28.84 -2.30 -8.08
CA ALA A 387 28.60 -3.67 -8.48
C ALA A 387 27.11 -4.02 -8.63
N ILE A 388 26.17 -3.17 -8.19
CA ILE A 388 24.72 -3.37 -8.35
C ILE A 388 24.32 -3.83 -9.77
N PRO A 389 24.80 -3.21 -10.87
CA PRO A 389 24.44 -3.67 -12.21
C PRO A 389 24.82 -5.13 -12.51
N THR A 390 25.89 -5.65 -11.90
CA THR A 390 26.31 -7.06 -12.04
C THR A 390 25.32 -7.98 -11.35
N PHE A 391 24.83 -7.62 -10.17
CA PHE A 391 23.88 -8.44 -9.41
C PHE A 391 22.47 -8.38 -10.00
N ASN A 392 22.06 -7.20 -10.47
CA ASN A 392 20.85 -7.02 -11.26
C ASN A 392 20.83 -7.92 -12.50
N ALA A 393 21.95 -8.00 -13.24
CA ALA A 393 22.07 -8.86 -14.42
C ALA A 393 22.00 -10.35 -14.09
N ALA A 394 22.35 -10.73 -12.85
CA ALA A 394 22.16 -12.08 -12.33
C ALA A 394 20.74 -12.32 -11.79
N GLY A 395 19.86 -11.31 -11.79
CA GLY A 395 18.50 -11.45 -11.29
C GLY A 395 18.37 -11.36 -9.76
N ASN A 396 19.40 -10.85 -9.07
CA ASN A 396 19.36 -10.64 -7.63
C ASN A 396 18.54 -9.39 -7.25
N TYR A 397 18.08 -9.40 -6.00
CA TYR A 397 17.47 -8.28 -5.31
C TYR A 397 18.23 -8.02 -4.03
N GLU A 398 18.75 -6.81 -3.85
CA GLU A 398 19.54 -6.47 -2.68
C GLU A 398 18.85 -5.41 -1.83
N TYR A 399 18.18 -5.80 -0.75
CA TYR A 399 17.64 -4.85 0.23
C TYR A 399 18.74 -4.47 1.21
N TRP A 400 19.18 -3.21 1.15
CA TRP A 400 20.23 -2.66 2.01
C TRP A 400 19.81 -1.36 2.69
N GLY A 401 20.55 -0.97 3.73
CA GLY A 401 20.39 0.36 4.34
C GLY A 401 21.66 0.88 5.01
N VAL A 402 21.79 2.20 5.01
CA VAL A 402 22.80 2.97 5.74
C VAL A 402 22.09 3.72 6.88
N PHE A 403 22.45 3.38 8.11
CA PHE A 403 21.83 3.89 9.33
C PHE A 403 22.85 4.54 10.26
N HIS A 404 22.38 5.44 11.12
CA HIS A 404 23.17 6.00 12.22
C HIS A 404 23.03 5.13 13.46
N GLY A 405 24.16 4.75 14.05
CA GLY A 405 24.26 4.05 15.33
C GLY A 405 24.41 5.03 16.50
N GLU A 406 25.01 4.55 17.58
CA GLU A 406 25.35 5.40 18.73
C GLU A 406 26.47 6.39 18.37
N GLY A 407 26.32 7.65 18.79
CA GLY A 407 27.26 8.72 18.45
C GLY A 407 27.29 8.99 16.94
N ASP A 408 28.50 9.06 16.38
CA ASP A 408 28.72 9.30 14.95
C ASP A 408 28.87 8.01 14.13
N ALA A 409 28.52 6.85 14.72
CA ALA A 409 28.69 5.57 14.04
C ALA A 409 27.74 5.41 12.85
N LEU A 410 28.24 4.84 11.75
CA LEU A 410 27.45 4.43 10.59
C LEU A 410 27.41 2.91 10.50
N ILE A 411 26.26 2.38 10.11
CA ILE A 411 26.03 0.94 9.92
C ILE A 411 25.48 0.72 8.52
N PHE A 412 26.10 -0.18 7.75
CA PHE A 412 25.61 -0.66 6.46
C PHE A 412 25.15 -2.11 6.61
N SER A 413 23.89 -2.38 6.25
CA SER A 413 23.24 -3.68 6.48
C SER A 413 22.47 -4.16 5.27
N PHE A 414 22.31 -5.49 5.13
CA PHE A 414 21.47 -6.15 4.12
C PHE A 414 20.35 -6.98 4.78
N PHE A 415 19.09 -6.77 4.38
CA PHE A 415 17.89 -7.32 5.03
C PHE A 415 16.84 -7.98 4.11
N PRO A 416 17.16 -8.98 3.27
CA PRO A 416 18.46 -9.57 2.98
C PRO A 416 18.95 -9.17 1.58
N TRP A 417 20.12 -9.67 1.21
CA TRP A 417 20.43 -9.97 -0.18
C TRP A 417 19.68 -11.23 -0.61
N PHE A 418 18.80 -11.11 -1.59
CA PHE A 418 17.92 -12.17 -2.06
C PHE A 418 18.31 -12.59 -3.49
N ALA A 419 18.62 -13.87 -3.68
CA ALA A 419 19.03 -14.43 -4.97
C ALA A 419 18.04 -15.52 -5.40
N PRO A 420 16.96 -15.15 -6.11
CA PRO A 420 16.02 -16.12 -6.64
C PRO A 420 16.70 -16.95 -7.73
N ASN A 421 16.33 -18.24 -7.84
CA ASN A 421 16.87 -19.16 -8.83
C ASN A 421 18.40 -19.38 -8.74
N HIS A 422 18.97 -19.24 -7.53
CA HIS A 422 20.39 -19.47 -7.25
C HIS A 422 20.55 -20.41 -6.06
N THR A 423 21.50 -21.34 -6.19
CA THR A 423 22.10 -22.04 -5.05
C THR A 423 22.98 -21.10 -4.23
N LEU A 424 23.27 -21.47 -2.99
CA LEU A 424 24.14 -20.70 -2.12
C LEU A 424 25.58 -20.69 -2.64
N ALA A 425 26.01 -21.75 -3.33
CA ALA A 425 27.32 -21.82 -3.97
C ALA A 425 27.45 -20.80 -5.11
N GLU A 426 26.42 -20.66 -5.94
CA GLU A 426 26.38 -19.66 -7.02
C GLU A 426 26.36 -18.24 -6.44
N LEU A 427 25.54 -17.98 -5.42
CA LEU A 427 25.50 -16.68 -4.76
C LEU A 427 26.85 -16.31 -4.11
N LYS A 428 27.51 -17.25 -3.44
CA LYS A 428 28.88 -17.04 -2.89
C LYS A 428 29.89 -16.74 -3.98
N THR A 429 29.81 -17.43 -5.12
CA THR A 429 30.71 -17.20 -6.25
C THR A 429 30.49 -15.80 -6.84
N LEU A 430 29.23 -15.39 -7.01
CA LEU A 430 28.84 -14.09 -7.53
C LEU A 430 29.30 -12.93 -6.63
N THR A 431 29.21 -13.10 -5.31
CA THR A 431 29.54 -12.06 -4.31
C THR A 431 31.02 -12.04 -3.90
N ALA A 432 31.78 -13.10 -4.20
CA ALA A 432 33.19 -13.22 -3.80
C ALA A 432 34.09 -12.03 -4.21
N PRO A 433 33.98 -11.43 -5.41
CA PRO A 433 34.79 -10.27 -5.77
C PRO A 433 34.54 -9.04 -4.86
N LEU A 434 33.30 -8.82 -4.44
CA LEU A 434 32.93 -7.74 -3.53
C LEU A 434 33.49 -8.01 -2.13
N PHE A 435 33.26 -9.21 -1.59
CA PHE A 435 33.79 -9.58 -0.27
C PHE A 435 35.32 -9.57 -0.21
N LYS A 436 36.00 -9.93 -1.31
CA LYS A 436 37.45 -9.75 -1.41
C LYS A 436 37.84 -8.27 -1.31
N THR A 437 37.11 -7.39 -2.01
CA THR A 437 37.36 -5.93 -1.95
C THR A 437 37.19 -5.39 -0.53
N TRP A 438 36.17 -5.84 0.20
CA TRP A 438 35.96 -5.47 1.60
C TRP A 438 37.04 -6.02 2.54
N LYS A 439 37.44 -7.27 2.35
CA LYS A 439 38.56 -7.88 3.09
C LYS A 439 39.86 -7.10 2.90
N ASP A 440 40.15 -6.66 1.67
CA ASP A 440 41.32 -5.83 1.34
C ASP A 440 41.24 -4.43 2.02
N LEU A 441 40.04 -3.99 2.43
CA LEU A 441 39.79 -2.79 3.23
C LEU A 441 39.77 -3.06 4.75
N GLY A 442 40.01 -4.29 5.20
CA GLY A 442 39.95 -4.68 6.61
C GLY A 442 38.52 -4.93 7.14
N ILE A 443 37.54 -5.15 6.26
CA ILE A 443 36.14 -5.41 6.60
C ILE A 443 35.80 -6.86 6.25
N GLU A 444 35.47 -7.66 7.26
CA GLU A 444 34.98 -9.03 7.12
C GLU A 444 33.66 -9.16 7.88
N PRO A 445 32.51 -8.90 7.25
CA PRO A 445 31.23 -8.95 7.93
C PRO A 445 30.87 -10.41 8.28
N ASP A 446 30.16 -10.61 9.39
CA ASP A 446 29.59 -11.91 9.71
C ASP A 446 28.37 -12.17 8.80
N VAL A 447 28.48 -13.19 7.95
CA VAL A 447 27.47 -13.49 6.92
C VAL A 447 26.64 -14.69 7.34
N VAL A 448 25.36 -14.43 7.61
CA VAL A 448 24.35 -15.47 7.77
C VAL A 448 23.73 -15.75 6.42
N ALA A 449 23.84 -16.99 5.93
CA ALA A 449 23.33 -17.37 4.62
C ALA A 449 22.60 -18.72 4.65
N SER A 450 21.58 -18.85 3.81
CA SER A 450 20.82 -20.10 3.67
C SER A 450 20.32 -20.30 2.24
N GLU A 451 20.13 -21.56 1.86
CA GLU A 451 19.52 -22.00 0.60
C GLU A 451 18.18 -22.66 0.91
N HIS A 452 17.18 -22.43 0.07
CA HIS A 452 15.82 -22.96 0.24
C HIS A 452 15.31 -23.52 -1.08
N ASP A 453 14.65 -24.68 -1.01
CA ASP A 453 14.05 -25.36 -2.18
C ASP A 453 12.79 -24.66 -2.72
N SER A 454 12.35 -23.57 -2.09
CA SER A 454 11.24 -22.75 -2.53
C SER A 454 11.48 -21.27 -2.29
N TYR A 455 10.94 -20.43 -3.17
CA TYR A 455 10.89 -18.98 -2.97
C TYR A 455 10.22 -18.62 -1.64
N TYR A 456 9.11 -19.26 -1.28
CA TYR A 456 8.41 -19.01 -0.02
C TYR A 456 9.28 -19.30 1.21
N GLY A 457 10.06 -20.39 1.19
CA GLY A 457 10.97 -20.73 2.28
C GLY A 457 12.04 -19.65 2.49
N ALA A 458 12.67 -19.21 1.41
CA ALA A 458 13.64 -18.11 1.45
C ALA A 458 13.00 -16.78 1.87
N TRP A 459 11.82 -16.44 1.34
CA TRP A 459 11.08 -15.23 1.69
C TRP A 459 10.71 -15.21 3.18
N SER A 460 10.17 -16.32 3.70
CA SER A 460 9.80 -16.45 5.12
C SER A 460 11.01 -16.41 6.05
N ALA A 461 12.18 -16.85 5.60
CA ALA A 461 13.41 -16.78 6.37
C ALA A 461 14.09 -15.41 6.31
N GLY A 462 13.97 -14.71 5.17
CA GLY A 462 14.69 -13.46 4.89
C GLY A 462 13.94 -12.19 5.28
N PHE A 463 12.60 -12.20 5.27
CA PHE A 463 11.78 -11.03 5.54
C PHE A 463 10.96 -11.23 6.82
N PRO A 464 11.36 -10.64 7.96
CA PRO A 464 10.56 -10.67 9.18
C PRO A 464 9.33 -9.76 9.05
N ARG A 465 8.40 -9.89 10.01
CA ARG A 465 7.26 -8.98 10.11
C ARG A 465 7.72 -7.53 10.24
N GLU A 466 7.03 -6.65 9.52
CA GLU A 466 7.32 -5.22 9.47
C GLU A 466 6.96 -4.54 10.79
N VAL A 467 7.79 -3.57 11.17
CA VAL A 467 7.54 -2.67 12.29
C VAL A 467 6.76 -1.46 11.76
N VAL A 468 5.60 -1.20 12.35
CA VAL A 468 4.68 -0.13 11.91
C VAL A 468 4.28 0.77 13.08
N GLY A 469 3.25 1.60 12.91
CA GLY A 469 2.73 2.49 13.97
C GLY A 469 3.56 3.75 14.17
N GLY A 470 4.61 3.95 13.37
CA GLY A 470 5.52 5.09 13.46
C GLY A 470 4.84 6.41 13.12
N ALA A 471 4.94 7.38 14.03
CA ALA A 471 4.44 8.75 13.85
C ALA A 471 5.56 9.80 13.73
N LYS A 472 6.83 9.34 13.73
CA LYS A 472 8.02 10.18 13.96
C LYS A 472 8.97 10.28 12.77
N THR A 473 8.53 9.79 11.62
CA THR A 473 9.37 9.58 10.44
C THR A 473 8.61 10.03 9.20
N LYS A 474 9.33 10.65 8.26
CA LYS A 474 8.85 10.94 6.91
C LYS A 474 9.83 10.33 5.90
N THR A 475 9.30 9.76 4.84
CA THR A 475 10.07 9.13 3.77
C THR A 475 9.93 9.88 2.45
N ALA A 476 10.94 9.75 1.60
CA ALA A 476 10.95 10.18 0.21
C ALA A 476 11.76 9.17 -0.59
N GLY A 477 11.51 8.99 -1.88
CA GLY A 477 12.27 8.01 -2.65
C GLY A 477 12.55 8.42 -4.09
N ARG A 478 13.55 7.79 -4.70
CA ARG A 478 14.00 8.06 -6.07
C ARG A 478 14.50 6.80 -6.77
N LEU A 479 14.14 6.68 -8.05
CA LEU A 479 14.68 5.69 -8.97
C LEU A 479 15.97 6.21 -9.59
N PHE A 480 17.00 5.39 -9.57
CA PHE A 480 18.30 5.67 -10.16
C PHE A 480 18.45 4.87 -11.46
N PRO A 481 18.52 5.55 -12.61
CA PRO A 481 18.74 4.91 -13.90
C PRO A 481 20.03 4.07 -13.95
N THR A 482 20.07 3.01 -14.74
CA THR A 482 21.25 2.16 -14.92
C THR A 482 22.49 2.97 -15.32
N GLU A 483 22.31 3.97 -16.19
CA GLU A 483 23.36 4.91 -16.60
C GLU A 483 24.02 5.64 -15.43
N ASN A 484 23.32 5.89 -14.32
CA ASN A 484 23.90 6.48 -13.12
C ASN A 484 24.87 5.54 -12.41
N LEU A 485 24.77 4.23 -12.62
CA LEU A 485 25.64 3.24 -11.98
C LEU A 485 26.76 2.73 -12.89
N VAL A 486 26.65 2.92 -14.21
CA VAL A 486 27.66 2.44 -15.17
C VAL A 486 28.55 3.55 -15.73
N ASP A 487 28.05 4.78 -15.89
CA ASP A 487 28.87 5.91 -16.32
C ASP A 487 29.70 6.43 -15.14
N PRO A 488 31.05 6.47 -15.23
CA PRO A 488 31.90 6.85 -14.10
C PRO A 488 31.61 8.24 -13.54
N ALA A 489 31.33 9.22 -14.40
CA ALA A 489 31.10 10.60 -13.98
C ALA A 489 29.72 10.78 -13.34
N LYS A 490 28.69 10.07 -13.85
CA LYS A 490 27.37 10.04 -13.20
C LYS A 490 27.40 9.25 -11.91
N PHE A 491 28.18 8.16 -11.85
CA PHE A 491 28.32 7.33 -10.66
C PHE A 491 28.87 8.11 -9.48
N ASP A 492 29.99 8.83 -9.67
CA ASP A 492 30.59 9.60 -8.57
C ASP A 492 29.62 10.67 -8.04
N LYS A 493 28.92 11.40 -8.92
CA LYS A 493 27.89 12.36 -8.52
C LYS A 493 26.71 11.71 -7.80
N THR A 494 26.29 10.53 -8.24
CA THR A 494 25.19 9.77 -7.64
C THR A 494 25.58 9.28 -6.25
N PHE A 495 26.79 8.73 -6.12
CA PHE A 495 27.37 8.29 -4.86
C PHE A 495 27.44 9.46 -3.86
N ASP A 496 27.99 10.60 -4.29
CA ASP A 496 28.11 11.79 -3.43
C ASP A 496 26.74 12.32 -3.00
N ALA A 497 25.74 12.30 -3.89
CA ALA A 497 24.38 12.72 -3.57
C ALA A 497 23.73 11.83 -2.49
N LEU A 498 23.85 10.50 -2.61
CA LEU A 498 23.35 9.54 -1.62
C LEU A 498 24.09 9.66 -0.28
N LYS A 499 25.44 9.70 -0.32
CA LYS A 499 26.29 9.87 0.85
C LYS A 499 26.00 11.16 1.61
N SER A 500 25.83 12.27 0.89
CA SER A 500 25.61 13.61 1.50
C SER A 500 24.37 13.68 2.39
N LEU A 501 23.40 12.78 2.20
CA LEU A 501 22.22 12.68 3.05
C LEU A 501 22.57 12.08 4.40
N SER A 502 23.36 11.00 4.42
CA SER A 502 23.85 10.40 5.66
C SER A 502 24.78 11.37 6.41
N ASP A 503 25.58 12.16 5.69
CA ASP A 503 26.40 13.21 6.30
C ASP A 503 25.57 14.32 6.99
N LYS A 504 24.29 14.44 6.64
CA LYS A 504 23.32 15.36 7.27
C LYS A 504 22.48 14.70 8.36
N GLY A 505 22.78 13.45 8.73
CA GLY A 505 22.07 12.67 9.75
C GLY A 505 20.82 11.94 9.25
N GLY A 506 20.62 11.83 7.94
CA GLY A 506 19.53 11.05 7.37
C GLY A 506 19.87 9.58 7.18
N GLN A 507 18.86 8.73 7.05
CA GLN A 507 19.06 7.32 6.74
C GLN A 507 18.71 7.05 5.28
N VAL A 508 19.40 6.06 4.68
CA VAL A 508 19.11 5.59 3.32
C VAL A 508 18.72 4.13 3.38
N ILE A 509 17.55 3.81 2.85
CA ILE A 509 17.17 2.45 2.51
C ILE A 509 17.30 2.33 0.99
N GLY A 510 17.79 1.21 0.48
CA GLY A 510 17.89 1.03 -0.94
C GLY A 510 17.80 -0.41 -1.39
N PHE A 511 17.58 -0.54 -2.70
CA PHE A 511 17.34 -1.79 -3.39
C PHE A 511 18.18 -1.82 -4.64
N GLY A 512 19.12 -2.76 -4.73
CA GLY A 512 19.64 -3.21 -6.03
C GLY A 512 18.52 -3.97 -6.72
N ILE A 513 17.93 -3.36 -7.75
CA ILE A 513 16.74 -3.92 -8.41
C ILE A 513 16.55 -3.35 -9.82
N THR A 514 15.93 -4.13 -10.70
CA THR A 514 15.42 -3.67 -11.99
C THR A 514 13.91 -3.89 -12.11
N GLY A 515 13.26 -3.15 -13.02
CA GLY A 515 11.86 -3.38 -13.39
C GLY A 515 11.61 -4.62 -14.24
N GLY A 516 12.55 -5.58 -14.24
CA GLY A 516 12.53 -6.85 -14.95
C GLY A 516 13.09 -6.85 -16.36
N PRO A 517 13.21 -8.03 -16.97
CA PRO A 517 13.64 -8.15 -18.35
C PRO A 517 12.45 -7.80 -19.27
N GLY A 518 12.72 -7.00 -20.31
CA GLY A 518 11.74 -6.80 -21.38
C GLY A 518 11.52 -8.08 -22.21
N PRO A 519 10.45 -8.13 -23.04
CA PRO A 519 9.47 -7.09 -23.29
C PRO A 519 8.45 -6.93 -22.15
N TYR A 520 8.01 -5.69 -21.91
CA TYR A 520 7.03 -5.36 -20.87
C TYR A 520 5.60 -5.32 -21.43
N PRO A 521 4.58 -5.70 -20.66
CA PRO A 521 3.19 -5.40 -20.99
C PRO A 521 2.97 -3.88 -21.14
N ASP A 522 2.08 -3.47 -22.05
CA ASP A 522 1.61 -2.08 -22.08
C ASP A 522 0.64 -1.85 -20.93
N ASN A 523 1.14 -1.23 -19.85
CA ASN A 523 0.39 -0.88 -18.67
C ASN A 523 0.81 0.50 -18.13
N ALA A 524 0.20 0.95 -17.04
CA ALA A 524 0.42 2.27 -16.46
C ALA A 524 1.65 2.40 -15.54
N VAL A 525 2.43 1.32 -15.32
CA VAL A 525 3.64 1.37 -14.50
C VAL A 525 4.55 2.52 -14.93
N ASN A 526 5.06 3.28 -13.96
CA ASN A 526 5.98 4.38 -14.21
C ASN A 526 7.14 3.93 -15.13
N PRO A 527 7.34 4.57 -16.31
CA PRO A 527 8.34 4.13 -17.27
C PRO A 527 9.77 4.19 -16.73
N ALA A 528 10.04 5.00 -15.70
CA ALA A 528 11.36 5.08 -15.07
C ALA A 528 11.83 3.72 -14.50
N TRP A 529 10.92 2.83 -14.10
CA TRP A 529 11.27 1.48 -13.64
C TRP A 529 12.01 0.66 -14.70
N ARG A 530 11.72 0.90 -15.98
CA ARG A 530 12.24 0.08 -17.10
C ARG A 530 13.72 0.30 -17.38
N GLY A 531 14.27 1.43 -16.90
CA GLY A 531 15.67 1.79 -17.02
C GLY A 531 16.37 1.99 -15.68
N ALA A 532 15.72 1.68 -14.55
CA ALA A 532 16.29 1.80 -13.22
C ALA A 532 17.13 0.56 -12.87
N ALA A 533 18.25 0.80 -12.17
CA ALA A 533 19.08 -0.25 -11.57
C ALA A 533 19.06 -0.19 -10.03
N MET A 534 18.51 0.88 -9.46
CA MET A 534 18.41 1.03 -8.02
C MET A 534 17.19 1.87 -7.66
N TRP A 535 16.51 1.48 -6.60
CA TRP A 535 15.48 2.25 -5.92
C TRP A 535 16.02 2.62 -4.55
N ALA A 536 15.92 3.89 -4.12
CA ALA A 536 16.34 4.28 -2.79
C ALA A 536 15.30 5.20 -2.12
N ILE A 537 15.23 5.09 -0.81
CA ILE A 537 14.36 5.82 0.10
C ILE A 537 15.24 6.61 1.06
N SER A 538 15.03 7.91 1.10
CA SER A 538 15.51 8.83 2.10
C SER A 538 14.55 8.86 3.28
N VAL A 539 15.09 8.79 4.49
CA VAL A 539 14.33 8.78 5.73
C VAL A 539 14.80 9.95 6.61
N ILE A 540 13.85 10.79 7.04
CA ILE A 540 14.09 11.80 8.07
C ILE A 540 13.25 11.49 9.31
N ASP A 541 13.92 11.51 10.45
CA ASP A 541 13.29 11.36 11.75
C ASP A 541 13.15 12.71 12.46
N PHE A 542 12.18 12.77 13.37
CA PHE A 542 11.99 13.85 14.32
C PHE A 542 11.65 13.29 15.71
N PRO A 543 11.96 14.01 16.80
CA PRO A 543 11.63 13.55 18.14
C PRO A 543 10.13 13.26 18.32
N GLU A 544 9.83 12.26 19.14
CA GLU A 544 8.44 11.97 19.52
C GLU A 544 7.81 13.19 20.22
N GLY A 545 6.52 13.42 19.98
CA GLY A 545 5.82 14.59 20.51
C GLY A 545 6.19 15.93 19.86
N SER A 546 7.04 15.95 18.82
CA SER A 546 7.39 17.19 18.11
C SER A 546 6.16 17.98 17.67
N SER A 547 6.22 19.30 17.88
CA SER A 547 5.20 20.23 17.38
C SER A 547 5.09 20.15 15.86
N TRP A 548 3.93 20.54 15.33
CA TRP A 548 3.71 20.52 13.89
C TRP A 548 4.65 21.44 13.10
N ASP A 549 5.12 22.54 13.69
CA ASP A 549 6.11 23.43 13.06
C ASP A 549 7.46 22.72 12.85
N VAL A 550 7.91 21.94 13.84
CA VAL A 550 9.14 21.13 13.73
C VAL A 550 8.98 20.06 12.64
N VAL A 551 7.85 19.37 12.61
CA VAL A 551 7.57 18.36 11.57
C VAL A 551 7.52 19.00 10.18
N ALA A 552 6.92 20.19 10.07
CA ALA A 552 6.83 20.95 8.82
C ALA A 552 8.21 21.37 8.30
N GLU A 553 9.09 21.81 9.18
CA GLU A 553 10.48 22.16 8.85
C GLU A 553 11.24 20.93 8.36
N LYS A 554 11.18 19.82 9.10
CA LYS A 554 11.81 18.55 8.69
C LYS A 554 11.28 18.03 7.36
N SER A 555 9.96 18.15 7.14
CA SER A 555 9.33 17.82 5.86
C SER A 555 9.92 18.64 4.71
N LYS A 556 10.09 19.95 4.89
CA LYS A 556 10.72 20.84 3.89
C LYS A 556 12.19 20.48 3.67
N THR A 557 12.95 20.19 4.72
CA THR A 557 14.36 19.78 4.60
C THR A 557 14.49 18.50 3.78
N LEU A 558 13.67 17.49 4.06
CA LEU A 558 13.64 16.26 3.27
C LEU A 558 13.38 16.57 1.79
N THR A 559 12.28 17.28 1.51
CA THR A 559 11.83 17.52 0.14
C THR A 559 12.79 18.41 -0.63
N ASN A 560 13.23 19.52 -0.06
CA ASN A 560 13.92 20.59 -0.80
C ASN A 560 15.44 20.53 -0.69
N ASP A 561 15.99 19.95 0.38
CA ASP A 561 17.44 19.96 0.63
C ASP A 561 18.05 18.58 0.42
N TRP A 562 17.40 17.52 0.90
CA TRP A 562 17.94 16.16 0.85
C TRP A 562 17.61 15.47 -0.47
N MET A 563 16.36 15.60 -0.94
CA MET A 563 15.94 14.99 -2.20
C MET A 563 16.36 15.80 -3.44
N LYS A 564 16.74 17.06 -3.29
CA LYS A 564 17.15 17.88 -4.43
C LYS A 564 18.41 17.34 -5.13
N PRO A 565 19.52 17.03 -4.42
CA PRO A 565 20.67 16.37 -5.05
C PRO A 565 20.30 15.08 -5.79
N TRP A 566 19.40 14.27 -5.24
CA TRP A 566 18.95 13.02 -5.87
C TRP A 566 18.21 13.30 -7.18
N ARG A 567 17.32 14.31 -7.21
CA ARG A 567 16.64 14.75 -8.44
C ARG A 567 17.62 15.33 -9.46
N ASP A 568 18.58 16.14 -9.02
CA ASP A 568 19.56 16.79 -9.89
C ASP A 568 20.45 15.76 -10.63
N VAL A 569 20.82 14.65 -9.96
CA VAL A 569 21.62 13.59 -10.59
C VAL A 569 20.78 12.58 -11.38
N THR A 570 19.46 12.60 -11.24
CA THR A 570 18.52 11.71 -11.96
C THR A 570 17.43 12.51 -12.71
N PRO A 571 17.78 13.40 -13.65
CA PRO A 571 16.78 14.14 -14.42
C PRO A 571 15.90 13.15 -15.21
N GLY A 572 14.58 13.28 -15.11
CA GLY A 572 13.63 12.32 -15.67
C GLY A 572 13.55 10.98 -14.93
N GLY A 573 14.44 10.74 -13.96
CA GLY A 573 14.29 9.69 -12.95
C GLY A 573 12.94 9.83 -12.25
N GLY A 574 12.27 8.72 -12.03
CA GLY A 574 10.99 8.70 -11.36
C GLY A 574 11.13 8.48 -9.87
N ALA A 575 10.00 8.27 -9.21
CA ALA A 575 9.88 7.73 -7.88
C ALA A 575 8.74 6.70 -7.84
N TYR A 576 8.86 5.74 -6.93
CA TYR A 576 7.78 4.78 -6.69
C TYR A 576 6.71 5.41 -5.81
N ALA A 577 5.52 5.68 -6.38
CA ALA A 577 4.45 6.43 -5.73
C ALA A 577 3.99 5.88 -4.36
N SER A 578 4.22 4.59 -4.07
CA SER A 578 3.83 3.98 -2.79
C SER A 578 4.83 4.21 -1.66
N GLU A 579 6.06 4.64 -1.98
CA GLU A 579 7.17 4.84 -1.04
C GLU A 579 7.88 6.18 -1.32
N ALA A 580 7.16 7.13 -1.94
CA ALA A 580 7.67 8.43 -2.32
C ALA A 580 7.21 9.54 -1.37
N ASP A 581 7.76 10.73 -1.58
CA ASP A 581 7.47 11.91 -0.79
C ASP A 581 6.04 12.44 -1.05
N VAL A 582 5.22 12.51 0.00
CA VAL A 582 3.89 13.15 -0.03
C VAL A 582 3.88 14.60 -0.53
N THR A 583 5.03 15.27 -0.52
CA THR A 583 5.23 16.64 -1.01
C THR A 583 6.17 16.71 -2.20
N GLU A 584 6.41 15.59 -2.90
CA GLU A 584 7.25 15.55 -4.10
C GLU A 584 6.80 16.62 -5.12
N PRO A 585 7.70 17.55 -5.49
CA PRO A 585 7.40 18.51 -6.54
C PRO A 585 7.24 17.77 -7.88
N ASN A 586 6.26 18.18 -8.68
CA ASN A 586 5.99 17.57 -9.98
C ASN A 586 5.72 16.05 -9.89
N PHE A 587 4.93 15.64 -8.88
CA PHE A 587 4.55 14.24 -8.65
C PHE A 587 3.99 13.56 -9.91
N GLN A 588 3.37 14.31 -10.83
CA GLN A 588 2.87 13.80 -12.10
C GLN A 588 3.98 13.11 -12.92
N GLN A 589 5.13 13.79 -13.09
CA GLN A 589 6.28 13.18 -13.76
C GLN A 589 6.95 12.15 -12.86
N SER A 590 7.20 12.49 -11.58
CA SER A 590 7.95 11.60 -10.69
C SER A 590 7.25 10.25 -10.53
N PHE A 591 5.93 10.21 -10.35
CA PHE A 591 5.22 8.98 -9.97
C PHE A 591 4.67 8.20 -11.16
N TYR A 592 4.33 8.87 -12.26
CA TYR A 592 3.65 8.25 -13.38
C TYR A 592 4.41 8.41 -14.71
N GLY A 593 5.33 9.37 -14.81
CA GLY A 593 5.91 9.82 -16.06
C GLY A 593 4.95 10.74 -16.83
N ALA A 594 5.47 11.82 -17.42
CA ALA A 594 4.64 12.91 -17.94
C ALA A 594 3.62 12.48 -19.01
N ASP A 595 3.99 11.59 -19.94
CA ASP A 595 3.10 11.18 -21.02
C ASP A 595 2.05 10.15 -20.56
N LYS A 596 2.45 9.19 -19.70
CA LYS A 596 1.47 8.27 -19.10
C LYS A 596 0.51 9.02 -18.18
N TYR A 597 0.96 10.05 -17.45
CA TYR A 597 0.08 10.88 -16.63
C TYR A 597 -1.04 11.53 -17.44
N LYS A 598 -0.73 12.07 -18.64
CA LYS A 598 -1.76 12.65 -19.53
C LYS A 598 -2.81 11.61 -19.91
N LYS A 599 -2.39 10.39 -20.32
CA LYS A 599 -3.30 9.29 -20.67
C LYS A 599 -4.13 8.85 -19.46
N LEU A 600 -3.48 8.68 -18.31
CA LEU A 600 -4.12 8.35 -17.03
C LEU A 600 -5.19 9.37 -16.64
N LEU A 601 -4.92 10.66 -16.84
CA LEU A 601 -5.85 11.75 -16.53
C LEU A 601 -7.06 11.74 -17.47
N THR A 602 -6.86 11.52 -18.78
CA THR A 602 -7.95 11.35 -19.74
C THR A 602 -8.87 10.20 -19.36
N ILE A 603 -8.31 9.06 -18.95
CA ILE A 603 -9.09 7.90 -18.51
C ILE A 603 -9.83 8.23 -17.21
N LYS A 604 -9.18 8.91 -16.26
CA LYS A 604 -9.80 9.37 -15.01
C LYS A 604 -11.04 10.22 -15.27
N ASP A 605 -10.95 11.16 -16.21
CA ASP A 605 -12.06 12.05 -16.58
C ASP A 605 -13.25 11.29 -17.19
N LYS A 606 -12.98 10.19 -17.89
CA LYS A 606 -14.01 9.33 -18.49
C LYS A 606 -14.69 8.41 -17.46
N VAL A 607 -13.91 7.77 -16.59
CA VAL A 607 -14.41 6.72 -15.68
C VAL A 607 -14.88 7.23 -14.32
N ASP A 608 -14.45 8.43 -13.92
CA ASP A 608 -14.93 9.11 -12.71
C ASP A 608 -15.14 10.63 -12.97
N PRO A 609 -16.15 10.99 -13.77
CA PRO A 609 -16.50 12.39 -14.03
C PRO A 609 -17.02 13.11 -12.77
N TYR A 610 -17.39 12.36 -11.72
CA TYR A 610 -17.89 12.88 -10.46
C TYR A 610 -16.77 13.39 -9.54
N GLY A 611 -15.54 12.93 -9.77
CA GLY A 611 -14.45 13.08 -8.81
C GLY A 611 -14.77 12.40 -7.48
N LEU A 612 -15.36 11.20 -7.54
CA LEU A 612 -15.69 10.38 -6.39
C LEU A 612 -14.43 9.82 -5.73
N PHE A 613 -13.51 9.31 -6.53
CA PHE A 613 -12.27 8.70 -6.07
C PHE A 613 -11.16 9.75 -5.98
N TYR A 614 -10.57 9.87 -4.80
CA TYR A 614 -9.47 10.77 -4.51
C TYR A 614 -8.40 10.02 -3.71
N ALA A 615 -7.15 10.20 -4.12
CA ALA A 615 -5.96 9.84 -3.37
C ALA A 615 -4.99 11.02 -3.41
N LEU A 616 -4.34 11.33 -2.29
CA LEU A 616 -3.27 12.34 -2.27
C LEU A 616 -2.18 11.96 -3.28
N GLN A 617 -1.79 12.90 -4.15
CA GLN A 617 -0.86 12.67 -5.28
C GLN A 617 -1.27 11.52 -6.22
N GLY A 618 -2.55 11.12 -6.19
CA GLY A 618 -3.19 10.30 -7.20
C GLY A 618 -3.40 11.08 -8.50
N VAL A 619 -3.74 10.38 -9.58
CA VAL A 619 -4.04 11.03 -10.86
C VAL A 619 -5.29 11.93 -10.72
N GLY A 620 -5.15 13.21 -11.07
CA GLY A 620 -6.20 14.22 -10.97
C GLY A 620 -6.42 14.77 -9.56
N SER A 621 -5.57 14.39 -8.60
CA SER A 621 -5.65 14.85 -7.20
C SER A 621 -5.35 16.33 -7.02
N GLU A 622 -4.60 16.95 -7.94
CA GLU A 622 -4.27 18.38 -8.00
C GLU A 622 -5.49 19.29 -8.16
N ARG A 623 -6.65 18.70 -8.49
CA ARG A 623 -7.94 19.40 -8.54
C ARG A 623 -8.57 19.57 -7.16
N TRP A 624 -7.95 18.99 -6.12
CA TRP A 624 -8.46 18.96 -4.76
C TRP A 624 -7.40 19.38 -3.74
N TYR A 625 -7.85 19.92 -2.62
CA TYR A 625 -7.05 20.13 -1.43
C TYR A 625 -7.85 19.75 -0.18
N VAL A 626 -7.16 19.45 0.91
CA VAL A 626 -7.78 19.18 2.21
C VAL A 626 -7.68 20.45 3.06
N THR A 627 -8.79 20.92 3.64
CA THR A 627 -8.78 22.06 4.57
C THR A 627 -8.01 21.72 5.84
N ASP A 628 -7.57 22.74 6.58
CA ASP A 628 -6.99 22.56 7.92
C ASP A 628 -5.78 21.59 7.94
N GLN A 629 -5.11 21.46 6.79
CA GLN A 629 -3.85 20.72 6.69
C GLN A 629 -2.80 21.40 7.55
N VAL A 630 -2.00 20.57 8.21
CA VAL A 630 -0.81 21.05 8.87
C VAL A 630 0.14 21.64 7.80
N PRO A 631 0.62 22.89 7.96
CA PRO A 631 1.58 23.46 7.02
C PRO A 631 2.77 22.51 6.79
N GLY A 632 3.12 22.23 5.53
CA GLY A 632 4.25 21.36 5.20
C GLY A 632 4.03 19.85 5.42
N VAL A 633 2.88 19.43 5.95
CA VAL A 633 2.52 18.01 6.09
C VAL A 633 1.09 17.82 5.58
N PRO A 634 0.86 17.13 4.46
CA PRO A 634 -0.47 16.98 3.87
C PRO A 634 -1.32 15.95 4.63
N THR A 635 -1.66 16.27 5.88
CA THR A 635 -2.55 15.48 6.73
C THR A 635 -3.94 15.34 6.11
N GLN A 636 -4.67 14.32 6.49
CA GLN A 636 -6.00 14.00 5.95
C GLN A 636 -7.15 14.45 6.88
N ASN A 637 -6.88 15.41 7.77
CA ASN A 637 -7.74 15.78 8.91
C ASN A 637 -8.96 16.66 8.58
N GLY A 638 -8.99 17.28 7.40
CA GLY A 638 -10.03 18.26 7.07
C GLY A 638 -10.92 17.85 5.90
N ARG A 639 -11.71 18.82 5.48
CA ARG A 639 -12.68 18.68 4.39
C ARG A 639 -11.95 18.64 3.04
N LEU A 640 -12.39 17.77 2.15
CA LEU A 640 -11.87 17.71 0.78
C LEU A 640 -12.60 18.71 -0.12
N CYS A 641 -11.89 19.68 -0.67
CA CYS A 641 -12.42 20.78 -1.47
C CYS A 641 -11.74 20.87 -2.84
N ARG A 642 -12.45 21.37 -3.84
CA ARG A 642 -11.88 21.70 -5.15
C ARG A 642 -11.04 22.96 -5.04
N VAL A 643 -9.87 22.95 -5.71
CA VAL A 643 -8.94 24.09 -5.83
C VAL A 643 -9.62 25.29 -6.45
#